data_AF-L9KT41-F1
#
_entry.id   AF-L9KT41-F1
#
_cell.length_a   1.000
_cell.length_b   1.000
_cell.length_c   1.000
_cell.angle_alpha   90.00
_cell.angle_beta   90.00
_cell.angle_gamma   90.00
#
_symmetry.space_group_name_H-M   'P 1'
#
loop_
_entity.id
_entity.type
_entity.pdbx_description
1 polymer ?
#
loop_
_entity_poly.entity_id
_entity_poly.type
_entity_poly.pdbx_seq_one_letter_code
_entity_poly.pdbx_strand_id
1 'polypeptide(L)'
;MSLSKKLTLDKLDVKGKRVIMRVDFNVPMKKNQITNNQRIKAAIPSIKYCLDNEAKSVVLMSHLGRPDGVPMPDKYSLEPVAAELKSLLGRDVLFLKDCVGSEVEKACANPATGSVILLENLRFHVEEEGKGQDPSGKKLKAEPDKIVAFRASLSKLGDVYVNDAFGTAHRAHSSMVGVNLPQKASGFLMKKELDYFARALENPERPFLAILGGAKVADKIQLIKNMLDKVNEMIIGGGMAYTFLKVLNNMEIGASLFDEEGAKIVNDIMAKANKNGVKITFPVDFVTADKFDENAKVGQATVASGVPPGWMALDCGPETNKKFAQVKLTLDKLDVKGKRVIMRVDFNVPMKKNQITNNQRIKAAIPSIKYCLDNEAKSVVLMSHLGRPDGVPMPDKYSLEPVAAELKSLLGRDVLFLKDCVGSEVEKACANPATGSVILLENLRFHVEEEGKGQDPSGKKLKAEPDKIVAFRASLSKLGDVYVNDAFGTAHRAHSSMVGVNLPQKASGFLMKKELDYFARALENPERPFLAILGGAKVADKIQLIKNMLDKVNEMIIGGGMAYTFLKVLNNMEIGASLFDEEGAKIVNDIMAKANKNGVKITFPVDFVTADKFDENAKVGQATVASGVPPGWMALDCGPETNKKFAQVVAQAKLIVWNGPVGVFEWEAFAKGTKALMDEVVKATSRGCITIIGGGDTATCCAKWNTEDKVSHVSTGGGASLELLEGKILPGVDALSNL
;
A
#
# COMPACT_ATOMS: atom_id res chain seq x y z
N MET A 1 30.68 21.40 -8.42
CA MET A 1 31.05 20.17 -9.15
C MET A 1 29.78 19.32 -9.20
N SER A 2 29.22 19.01 -10.37
CA SER A 2 27.92 18.31 -10.43
C SER A 2 28.04 16.86 -9.94
N LEU A 3 27.12 16.44 -9.08
CA LEU A 3 26.99 15.10 -8.52
C LEU A 3 26.74 14.05 -9.62
N SER A 4 26.07 14.44 -10.72
CA SER A 4 25.70 13.54 -11.84
C SER A 4 26.81 13.33 -12.89
N LYS A 5 27.93 14.08 -12.81
CA LYS A 5 29.00 14.04 -13.83
C LYS A 5 30.20 13.15 -13.45
N LYS A 6 30.05 12.25 -12.48
CA LYS A 6 31.11 11.30 -12.09
C LYS A 6 31.19 10.13 -13.09
N LEU A 7 32.38 9.56 -13.25
CA LEU A 7 32.55 8.33 -14.03
C LEU A 7 31.81 7.20 -13.30
N THR A 8 31.00 6.46 -14.04
CA THR A 8 30.15 5.39 -13.52
C THR A 8 30.59 4.05 -14.06
N LEU A 9 30.28 2.97 -13.33
CA LEU A 9 30.71 1.62 -13.66
C LEU A 9 30.30 1.16 -15.08
N ASP A 10 29.14 1.60 -15.58
CA ASP A 10 28.65 1.33 -16.94
C ASP A 10 29.48 1.99 -18.05
N LYS A 11 30.34 2.96 -17.68
CA LYS A 11 31.24 3.67 -18.60
C LYS A 11 32.70 3.29 -18.39
N LEU A 12 32.97 2.33 -17.51
CA LEU A 12 34.30 1.83 -17.20
C LEU A 12 34.52 0.52 -17.95
N ASP A 13 35.64 0.41 -18.67
CA ASP A 13 36.04 -0.86 -19.26
C ASP A 13 36.58 -1.80 -18.16
N VAL A 14 35.82 -2.85 -17.89
CA VAL A 14 36.16 -3.86 -16.87
C VAL A 14 36.64 -5.17 -17.50
N LYS A 15 36.58 -5.33 -18.83
CA LYS A 15 36.87 -6.61 -19.49
C LYS A 15 38.32 -7.03 -19.27
N GLY A 16 38.51 -8.22 -18.71
CA GLY A 16 39.83 -8.76 -18.37
C GLY A 16 40.56 -7.99 -17.26
N LYS A 17 39.92 -7.05 -16.57
CA LYS A 17 40.51 -6.25 -15.49
C LYS A 17 40.17 -6.84 -14.12
N ARG A 18 41.08 -6.65 -13.16
CA ARG A 18 40.85 -6.90 -11.73
C ARG A 18 40.18 -5.67 -11.14
N VAL A 19 38.91 -5.77 -10.78
CA VAL A 19 38.13 -4.66 -10.25
C VAL A 19 38.23 -4.67 -8.73
N ILE A 20 38.89 -3.69 -8.12
CA ILE A 20 38.82 -3.49 -6.66
C ILE A 20 37.62 -2.60 -6.33
N MET A 21 36.72 -3.09 -5.48
CA MET A 21 35.45 -2.45 -5.20
C MET A 21 35.26 -2.21 -3.71
N ARG A 22 35.05 -0.94 -3.34
CA ARG A 22 34.66 -0.54 -1.98
C ARG A 22 33.15 -0.66 -1.84
N VAL A 23 32.69 -1.47 -0.89
CA VAL A 23 31.26 -1.76 -0.64
C VAL A 23 30.92 -1.53 0.84
N ASP A 24 29.64 -1.33 1.15
CA ASP A 24 29.15 -1.19 2.54
C ASP A 24 28.51 -2.50 3.00
N PHE A 25 29.28 -3.36 3.66
CA PHE A 25 28.79 -4.58 4.31
C PHE A 25 28.78 -4.46 5.84
N ASN A 26 28.63 -3.25 6.38
CA ASN A 26 28.43 -3.07 7.81
C ASN A 26 26.98 -3.43 8.16
N VAL A 27 26.69 -4.73 8.24
CA VAL A 27 25.36 -5.30 8.47
C VAL A 27 25.14 -5.66 9.93
N PRO A 28 23.90 -5.55 10.46
CA PRO A 28 23.61 -5.99 11.81
C PRO A 28 23.73 -7.52 11.91
N MET A 29 24.37 -7.98 12.98
CA MET A 29 24.57 -9.40 13.26
C MET A 29 24.18 -9.74 14.69
N LYS A 30 23.62 -10.94 14.90
CA LYS A 30 23.35 -11.54 16.21
C LYS A 30 23.89 -12.96 16.21
N LYS A 31 24.82 -13.28 17.12
CA LYS A 31 25.49 -14.60 17.20
C LYS A 31 26.08 -15.04 15.83
N ASN A 32 26.83 -14.15 15.17
CA ASN A 32 27.42 -14.35 13.83
C ASN A 32 26.43 -14.64 12.69
N GLN A 33 25.13 -14.44 12.89
CA GLN A 33 24.13 -14.50 11.84
C GLN A 33 23.69 -13.09 11.44
N ILE A 34 23.62 -12.85 10.13
CA ILE A 34 23.16 -11.59 9.55
C ILE A 34 21.65 -11.48 9.76
N THR A 35 21.20 -10.44 10.49
CA THR A 35 19.77 -10.23 10.74
C THR A 35 19.11 -9.36 9.67
N ASN A 36 19.90 -8.60 8.91
CA ASN A 36 19.44 -7.83 7.76
C ASN A 36 20.54 -7.76 6.68
N ASN A 37 20.27 -8.34 5.51
CA ASN A 37 21.20 -8.43 4.37
C ASN A 37 21.00 -7.33 3.30
N GLN A 38 20.20 -6.29 3.56
CA GLN A 38 19.85 -5.27 2.56
C GLN A 38 21.08 -4.59 1.95
N ARG A 39 22.11 -4.27 2.76
CA ARG A 39 23.32 -3.63 2.26
C ARG A 39 24.15 -4.53 1.34
N ILE A 40 24.16 -5.83 1.61
CA ILE A 40 24.82 -6.82 0.76
C ILE A 40 24.10 -6.88 -0.59
N LYS A 41 22.77 -7.05 -0.56
CA LYS A 41 21.92 -7.05 -1.77
C LYS A 41 22.07 -5.79 -2.61
N ALA A 42 22.27 -4.62 -1.98
CA ALA A 42 22.43 -3.35 -2.68
C ALA A 42 23.70 -3.27 -3.55
N ALA A 43 24.77 -3.99 -3.19
CA ALA A 43 26.02 -4.04 -3.96
C ALA A 43 26.02 -5.10 -5.08
N ILE A 44 25.11 -6.09 -5.01
CA ILE A 44 25.04 -7.20 -5.98
C ILE A 44 24.97 -6.73 -7.44
N PRO A 45 24.18 -5.70 -7.81
CA PRO A 45 24.12 -5.24 -9.21
C PRO A 45 25.48 -4.81 -9.76
N SER A 46 26.29 -4.09 -8.97
CA SER A 46 27.63 -3.66 -9.38
C SER A 46 28.57 -4.86 -9.53
N ILE A 47 28.49 -5.82 -8.62
CA ILE A 47 29.31 -7.04 -8.67
C ILE A 47 28.95 -7.88 -9.90
N LYS A 48 27.67 -8.14 -10.13
CA LYS A 48 27.19 -8.89 -11.29
C LYS A 48 27.57 -8.21 -12.60
N TYR A 49 27.44 -6.89 -12.69
CA TYR A 49 27.84 -6.17 -13.89
C TYR A 49 29.31 -6.38 -14.25
N CYS A 50 30.22 -6.33 -13.26
CA CYS A 50 31.63 -6.63 -13.52
C CYS A 50 31.81 -8.07 -14.05
N LEU A 51 31.15 -9.04 -13.42
CA LEU A 51 31.25 -10.45 -13.81
C LEU A 51 30.67 -10.72 -15.21
N ASP A 52 29.50 -10.14 -15.50
CA ASP A 52 28.80 -10.31 -16.77
C ASP A 52 29.53 -9.61 -17.92
N ASN A 53 30.33 -8.57 -17.63
CA ASN A 53 31.20 -7.87 -18.58
C ASN A 53 32.65 -8.40 -18.54
N GLU A 54 32.82 -9.69 -18.23
CA GLU A 54 34.08 -10.42 -18.35
C GLU A 54 35.25 -9.84 -17.52
N ALA A 55 34.98 -9.23 -16.36
CA ALA A 55 36.04 -8.86 -15.44
C ALA A 55 36.89 -10.08 -15.04
N LYS A 56 38.20 -9.88 -14.95
CA LYS A 56 39.12 -10.94 -14.50
C LYS A 56 38.79 -11.36 -13.07
N SER A 57 38.55 -10.39 -12.20
CA SER A 57 38.06 -10.63 -10.84
C SER A 57 37.36 -9.39 -10.27
N VAL A 58 36.58 -9.60 -9.21
CA VAL A 58 36.03 -8.55 -8.36
C VAL A 58 36.56 -8.74 -6.93
N VAL A 59 37.42 -7.84 -6.49
CA VAL A 59 38.02 -7.81 -5.14
C VAL A 59 37.23 -6.83 -4.28
N LEU A 60 36.45 -7.36 -3.35
CA LEU A 60 35.54 -6.63 -2.47
C LEU A 60 36.26 -6.28 -1.17
N MET A 61 36.18 -5.00 -0.78
CA MET A 61 36.66 -4.54 0.51
C MET A 61 35.56 -3.81 1.27
N SER A 62 35.34 -4.20 2.52
CA SER A 62 34.30 -3.64 3.39
C SER A 62 34.83 -3.36 4.80
N HIS A 63 33.97 -2.93 5.71
CA HIS A 63 34.24 -2.88 7.13
C HIS A 63 33.01 -3.38 7.89
N LEU A 64 33.22 -3.81 9.14
CA LEU A 64 32.15 -4.21 10.05
C LEU A 64 32.42 -3.66 11.44
N GLY A 65 31.41 -3.04 12.05
CA GLY A 65 31.54 -2.48 13.41
C GLY A 65 32.64 -1.43 13.55
N ARG A 66 33.13 -1.27 14.79
CA ARG A 66 34.25 -0.38 15.15
C ARG A 66 35.26 -1.14 16.01
N PRO A 67 36.18 -1.88 15.37
CA PRO A 67 37.31 -2.52 16.05
C PRO A 67 38.47 -1.57 16.37
N ASP A 68 38.40 -0.31 15.94
CA ASP A 68 39.36 0.76 16.26
C ASP A 68 40.84 0.40 15.98
N GLY A 69 41.11 -0.29 14.87
CA GLY A 69 42.46 -0.66 14.46
C GLY A 69 43.04 -1.90 15.14
N VAL A 70 42.19 -2.69 15.83
CA VAL A 70 42.59 -3.92 16.52
C VAL A 70 41.84 -5.12 15.90
N PRO A 71 42.52 -6.16 15.42
CA PRO A 71 41.86 -7.35 14.91
C PRO A 71 40.95 -8.02 15.95
N MET A 72 39.66 -8.17 15.62
CA MET A 72 38.64 -8.81 16.46
C MET A 72 37.76 -9.76 15.62
N PRO A 73 38.33 -10.82 15.03
CA PRO A 73 37.64 -11.68 14.07
C PRO A 73 36.38 -12.33 14.66
N ASP A 74 36.39 -12.71 15.94
CA ASP A 74 35.24 -13.34 16.61
C ASP A 74 33.99 -12.47 16.66
N LYS A 75 34.15 -11.14 16.55
CA LYS A 75 33.07 -10.15 16.69
C LYS A 75 32.76 -9.39 15.40
N TYR A 76 33.79 -9.08 14.62
CA TYR A 76 33.69 -8.16 13.50
C TYR A 76 34.30 -8.71 12.20
N SER A 77 34.42 -10.03 12.05
CA SER A 77 34.81 -10.65 10.79
C SER A 77 33.73 -10.49 9.71
N LEU A 78 34.17 -10.34 8.46
CA LEU A 78 33.33 -10.37 7.27
C LEU A 78 33.09 -11.78 6.71
N GLU A 79 33.62 -12.84 7.34
CA GLU A 79 33.42 -14.23 6.89
C GLU A 79 31.94 -14.61 6.71
N PRO A 80 31.00 -14.25 7.61
CA PRO A 80 29.57 -14.53 7.40
C PRO A 80 29.00 -13.84 6.15
N VAL A 81 29.57 -12.69 5.75
CA VAL A 81 29.17 -11.97 4.53
C VAL A 81 29.62 -12.72 3.28
N ALA A 82 30.77 -13.41 3.31
CA ALA A 82 31.21 -14.24 2.18
C ALA A 82 30.20 -15.37 1.88
N ALA A 83 29.68 -16.02 2.91
CA ALA A 83 28.67 -17.08 2.77
C ALA A 83 27.36 -16.54 2.15
N GLU A 84 26.90 -15.37 2.62
CA GLU A 84 25.72 -14.71 2.07
C GLU A 84 25.92 -14.27 0.61
N LEU A 85 27.09 -13.70 0.29
CA LEU A 85 27.44 -13.33 -1.09
C LEU A 85 27.44 -14.55 -2.02
N LYS A 86 28.01 -15.68 -1.56
CA LYS A 86 27.99 -16.93 -2.33
C LYS A 86 26.57 -17.37 -2.65
N SER A 87 25.65 -17.29 -1.68
CA SER A 87 24.23 -17.58 -1.89
C SER A 87 23.58 -16.63 -2.91
N LEU A 88 23.81 -15.32 -2.78
CA LEU A 88 23.17 -14.30 -3.62
C LEU A 88 23.72 -14.24 -5.06
N LEU A 89 25.00 -14.57 -5.24
CA LEU A 89 25.67 -14.58 -6.55
C LEU A 89 25.53 -15.93 -7.26
N GLY A 90 25.21 -17.01 -6.53
CA GLY A 90 25.21 -18.37 -7.08
C GLY A 90 26.60 -18.81 -7.54
N ARG A 91 27.66 -18.29 -6.91
CA ARG A 91 29.06 -18.48 -7.31
C ARG A 91 29.96 -18.48 -6.07
N ASP A 92 31.08 -19.18 -6.13
CA ASP A 92 32.04 -19.19 -5.03
C ASP A 92 32.65 -17.79 -4.78
N VAL A 93 32.85 -17.49 -3.50
CA VAL A 93 33.48 -16.27 -3.01
C VAL A 93 34.69 -16.68 -2.18
N LEU A 94 35.88 -16.30 -2.62
CA LEU A 94 37.12 -16.52 -1.87
C LEU A 94 37.22 -15.49 -0.75
N PHE A 95 37.15 -15.94 0.50
CA PHE A 95 37.37 -15.08 1.65
C PHE A 95 38.85 -15.09 2.05
N LEU A 96 39.47 -13.91 2.14
CA LEU A 96 40.83 -13.73 2.62
C LEU A 96 40.79 -13.16 4.03
N LYS A 97 41.56 -13.78 4.96
CA LYS A 97 41.58 -13.43 6.39
C LYS A 97 42.29 -12.12 6.72
N ASP A 98 42.80 -11.44 5.70
CA ASP A 98 43.39 -10.11 5.78
C ASP A 98 43.02 -9.30 4.53
N CYS A 99 43.28 -8.00 4.53
CA CYS A 99 43.03 -7.09 3.41
C CYS A 99 44.29 -6.54 2.74
N VAL A 100 45.46 -6.78 3.34
CA VAL A 100 46.77 -6.39 2.82
C VAL A 100 47.78 -7.50 3.08
N GLY A 101 48.99 -7.36 2.54
CA GLY A 101 50.09 -8.31 2.75
C GLY A 101 50.30 -9.29 1.59
N SER A 102 51.38 -10.07 1.67
CA SER A 102 51.88 -10.88 0.57
C SER A 102 50.92 -11.99 0.12
N GLU A 103 50.18 -12.59 1.06
CA GLU A 103 49.17 -13.61 0.74
C GLU A 103 48.00 -13.01 -0.06
N VAL A 104 47.50 -11.85 0.37
CA VAL A 104 46.41 -11.13 -0.30
C VAL A 104 46.85 -10.66 -1.69
N GLU A 105 48.05 -10.06 -1.78
CA GLU A 105 48.63 -9.61 -3.04
C GLU A 105 48.80 -10.79 -4.03
N LYS A 106 49.28 -11.94 -3.56
CA LYS A 106 49.44 -13.15 -4.40
C LYS A 106 48.09 -13.70 -4.88
N ALA A 107 47.09 -13.78 -4.00
CA ALA A 107 45.75 -14.25 -4.36
C ALA A 107 45.07 -13.34 -5.40
N CYS A 108 45.32 -12.03 -5.33
CA CYS A 108 44.74 -11.05 -6.25
C CYS A 108 45.58 -10.79 -7.51
N ALA A 109 46.80 -11.31 -7.61
CA ALA A 109 47.70 -11.03 -8.74
C ALA A 109 47.20 -11.65 -10.06
N ASN A 110 46.78 -12.91 -10.04
CA ASN A 110 46.29 -13.62 -11.23
C ASN A 110 45.18 -14.64 -10.89
N PRO A 111 43.99 -14.18 -10.48
CA PRO A 111 42.88 -15.06 -10.15
C PRO A 111 42.26 -15.73 -11.39
N ALA A 112 41.45 -16.78 -11.20
CA ALA A 112 40.64 -17.32 -12.29
C ALA A 112 39.66 -16.26 -12.81
N THR A 113 39.37 -16.27 -14.12
CA THR A 113 38.44 -15.28 -14.71
C THR A 113 37.05 -15.38 -14.07
N GLY A 114 36.48 -14.24 -13.68
CA GLY A 114 35.20 -14.18 -12.97
C GLY A 114 35.29 -14.52 -11.48
N SER A 115 36.49 -14.52 -10.88
CA SER A 115 36.64 -14.75 -9.44
C SER A 115 36.04 -13.61 -8.62
N VAL A 116 35.39 -13.94 -7.52
CA VAL A 116 34.94 -12.99 -6.50
C VAL A 116 35.76 -13.21 -5.24
N ILE A 117 36.42 -12.17 -4.76
CA ILE A 117 37.31 -12.22 -3.59
C ILE A 117 36.76 -11.22 -2.56
N LEU A 118 36.52 -11.65 -1.32
CA LEU A 118 36.18 -10.77 -0.21
C LEU A 118 37.36 -10.68 0.75
N LEU A 119 37.83 -9.46 0.98
CA LEU A 119 38.86 -9.16 1.98
C LEU A 119 38.24 -9.06 3.38
N GLU A 120 39.04 -9.33 4.39
CA GLU A 120 38.66 -9.10 5.78
C GLU A 120 38.50 -7.60 6.10
N ASN A 121 37.86 -7.33 7.23
CA ASN A 121 37.49 -6.02 7.74
C ASN A 121 38.65 -5.02 7.74
N LEU A 122 38.55 -3.99 6.90
CA LEU A 122 39.59 -2.96 6.79
C LEU A 122 39.89 -2.24 8.11
N ARG A 123 38.91 -2.13 9.01
CA ARG A 123 39.10 -1.44 10.31
C ARG A 123 39.93 -2.24 11.32
N PHE A 124 40.33 -3.48 11.00
CA PHE A 124 41.35 -4.19 11.77
C PHE A 124 42.74 -3.55 11.65
N HIS A 125 42.96 -2.73 10.61
CA HIS A 125 44.17 -1.95 10.42
C HIS A 125 43.93 -0.50 10.82
N VAL A 126 44.75 0.02 11.74
CA VAL A 126 44.64 1.42 12.21
C VAL A 126 44.86 2.43 11.09
N GLU A 127 45.58 2.03 10.04
CA GLU A 127 45.90 2.78 8.83
C GLU A 127 44.65 3.10 7.98
N GLU A 128 43.55 2.35 8.13
CA GLU A 128 42.29 2.63 7.42
C GLU A 128 41.65 3.94 7.89
N GLU A 129 41.60 4.18 9.21
CA GLU A 129 41.01 5.38 9.81
C GLU A 129 42.07 6.41 10.26
N GLY A 130 43.34 6.03 10.26
CA GLY A 130 44.50 6.81 10.73
C GLY A 130 44.60 6.94 12.26
N LYS A 131 43.58 6.47 12.98
CA LYS A 131 43.47 6.52 14.44
C LYS A 131 42.63 5.35 14.95
N GLY A 132 42.87 4.96 16.19
CA GLY A 132 42.20 3.84 16.84
C GLY A 132 42.32 3.90 18.37
N GLN A 133 41.91 2.83 19.03
CA GLN A 133 42.05 2.63 20.48
C GLN A 133 42.35 1.16 20.74
N ASP A 134 43.29 0.88 21.63
CA ASP A 134 43.54 -0.49 22.07
C ASP A 134 42.47 -0.96 23.09
N PRO A 135 42.44 -2.25 23.48
CA PRO A 135 41.46 -2.76 24.45
C PRO A 135 41.51 -2.09 25.83
N SER A 136 42.59 -1.37 26.16
CA SER A 136 42.73 -0.59 27.40
C SER A 136 42.22 0.85 27.27
N GLY A 137 41.75 1.25 26.07
CA GLY A 137 41.29 2.60 25.75
C GLY A 137 42.41 3.58 25.38
N LYS A 138 43.65 3.10 25.23
CA LYS A 138 44.78 3.96 24.83
C LYS A 138 44.66 4.29 23.34
N LYS A 139 44.75 5.58 23.01
CA LYS A 139 44.68 6.06 21.62
C LYS A 139 45.84 5.51 20.79
N LEU A 140 45.50 4.88 19.68
CA LEU A 140 46.41 4.47 18.61
C LEU A 140 46.39 5.54 17.51
N LYS A 141 47.55 5.84 16.92
CA LYS A 141 47.66 6.72 15.77
C LYS A 141 48.57 6.04 14.75
N ALA A 142 48.10 5.91 13.51
CA ALA A 142 48.91 5.32 12.46
C ALA A 142 50.04 6.28 12.06
N GLU A 143 51.24 5.74 11.87
CA GLU A 143 52.35 6.51 11.30
C GLU A 143 52.05 6.84 9.83
N PRO A 144 52.36 8.06 9.35
CA PRO A 144 52.11 8.46 7.96
C PRO A 144 52.66 7.46 6.93
N ASP A 145 53.86 6.94 7.14
CA ASP A 145 54.50 5.99 6.21
C ASP A 145 53.76 4.64 6.16
N LYS A 146 53.19 4.19 7.29
CA LYS A 146 52.36 2.97 7.34
C LYS A 146 51.03 3.17 6.61
N ILE A 147 50.42 4.35 6.71
CA ILE A 147 49.22 4.71 5.92
C ILE A 147 49.53 4.66 4.42
N VAL A 148 50.69 5.21 4.00
CA VAL A 148 51.13 5.18 2.61
C VAL A 148 51.34 3.73 2.14
N ALA A 149 52.03 2.91 2.93
CA ALA A 149 52.25 1.50 2.61
C ALA A 149 50.93 0.70 2.51
N PHE A 150 49.98 0.92 3.43
CA PHE A 150 48.66 0.30 3.41
C PHE A 150 47.88 0.65 2.14
N ARG A 151 47.85 1.93 1.77
CA ARG A 151 47.22 2.41 0.52
C ARG A 151 47.88 1.84 -0.74
N ALA A 152 49.21 1.73 -0.73
CA ALA A 152 49.95 1.11 -1.82
C ALA A 152 49.61 -0.37 -1.96
N SER A 153 49.48 -1.11 -0.85
CA SER A 153 49.08 -2.51 -0.86
C SER A 153 47.67 -2.70 -1.43
N LEU A 154 46.68 -1.91 -0.99
CA LEU A 154 45.32 -1.93 -1.56
C LEU A 154 45.32 -1.64 -3.07
N SER A 155 46.15 -0.69 -3.51
CA SER A 155 46.23 -0.31 -4.93
C SER A 155 46.76 -1.42 -5.83
N LYS A 156 47.58 -2.35 -5.32
CA LYS A 156 48.09 -3.49 -6.09
C LYS A 156 47.04 -4.56 -6.41
N LEU A 157 45.93 -4.57 -5.67
CA LEU A 157 44.92 -5.65 -5.74
C LEU A 157 43.99 -5.54 -6.96
N GLY A 158 44.04 -4.43 -7.70
CA GLY A 158 43.19 -4.20 -8.87
C GLY A 158 43.88 -3.38 -9.95
N ASP A 159 43.24 -3.31 -11.11
CA ASP A 159 43.62 -2.46 -12.24
C ASP A 159 42.72 -1.22 -12.32
N VAL A 160 41.47 -1.35 -11.84
CA VAL A 160 40.48 -0.27 -11.77
C VAL A 160 39.79 -0.27 -10.40
N TYR A 161 39.40 0.92 -9.93
CA TYR A 161 38.74 1.10 -8.64
C TYR A 161 37.28 1.52 -8.80
N VAL A 162 36.40 0.88 -8.05
CA VAL A 162 34.97 1.20 -8.00
C VAL A 162 34.57 1.50 -6.56
N ASN A 163 33.97 2.66 -6.31
CA ASN A 163 33.38 2.97 -5.02
C ASN A 163 31.86 2.83 -5.08
N ASP A 164 31.33 1.85 -4.37
CA ASP A 164 29.90 1.60 -4.22
C ASP A 164 29.41 1.74 -2.76
N ALA A 165 30.25 2.29 -1.87
CA ALA A 165 29.99 2.39 -0.44
C ALA A 165 29.51 3.79 -0.03
N PHE A 166 28.33 4.20 -0.51
CA PHE A 166 27.78 5.54 -0.24
C PHE A 166 27.73 5.89 1.26
N GLY A 167 27.33 4.96 2.12
CA GLY A 167 27.20 5.16 3.57
C GLY A 167 28.49 5.59 4.29
N THR A 168 29.66 5.35 3.68
CA THR A 168 30.96 5.76 4.24
C THR A 168 31.72 6.76 3.39
N ALA A 169 31.15 7.21 2.28
CA ALA A 169 31.80 8.15 1.36
C ALA A 169 32.11 9.52 1.99
N HIS A 170 31.47 9.87 3.11
CA HIS A 170 31.75 11.09 3.88
C HIS A 170 33.06 11.02 4.68
N ARG A 171 33.76 9.87 4.70
CA ARG A 171 34.96 9.65 5.49
C ARG A 171 36.21 9.54 4.62
N ALA A 172 37.28 10.22 5.02
CA ALA A 172 38.56 10.22 4.32
C ALA A 172 39.42 8.98 4.65
N HIS A 173 38.83 7.79 4.59
CA HIS A 173 39.53 6.53 4.88
C HIS A 173 40.51 6.14 3.79
N SER A 174 41.54 5.36 4.13
CA SER A 174 42.56 4.91 3.18
C SER A 174 41.96 4.14 1.98
N SER A 175 40.97 3.29 2.20
CA SER A 175 40.25 2.59 1.12
C SER A 175 39.34 3.45 0.23
N MET A 176 39.05 4.68 0.67
CA MET A 176 38.17 5.62 -0.04
C MET A 176 38.96 6.63 -0.87
N VAL A 177 40.02 7.20 -0.29
CA VAL A 177 40.79 8.29 -0.91
C VAL A 177 42.21 7.89 -1.29
N GLY A 178 42.69 6.75 -0.79
CA GLY A 178 44.08 6.33 -0.91
C GLY A 178 44.36 5.31 -2.02
N VAL A 179 43.33 4.70 -2.62
CA VAL A 179 43.53 3.78 -3.75
C VAL A 179 43.85 4.57 -5.02
N ASN A 180 45.09 4.46 -5.49
CA ASN A 180 45.61 5.26 -6.59
C ASN A 180 45.69 4.45 -7.89
N LEU A 181 44.53 4.23 -8.50
CA LEU A 181 44.40 3.57 -9.80
C LEU A 181 44.00 4.58 -10.89
N PRO A 182 44.42 4.36 -12.15
CA PRO A 182 44.24 5.33 -13.24
C PRO A 182 42.76 5.58 -13.55
N GLN A 183 41.89 4.58 -13.36
CA GLN A 183 40.46 4.70 -13.52
C GLN A 183 39.73 4.45 -12.20
N LYS A 184 38.87 5.40 -11.83
CA LYS A 184 38.06 5.39 -10.61
C LYS A 184 36.62 5.73 -10.97
N ALA A 185 35.70 4.82 -10.68
CA ALA A 185 34.28 4.99 -10.98
C ALA A 185 33.40 4.82 -9.74
N SER A 186 32.18 5.34 -9.79
CA SER A 186 31.13 4.98 -8.84
C SER A 186 30.45 3.69 -9.28
N GLY A 187 30.17 2.79 -8.33
CA GLY A 187 29.26 1.67 -8.58
C GLY A 187 27.81 2.12 -8.74
N PHE A 188 26.89 1.18 -8.98
CA PHE A 188 25.49 1.50 -9.24
C PHE A 188 24.72 1.99 -8.03
N LEU A 189 25.02 1.52 -6.82
CA LEU A 189 24.42 2.07 -5.60
C LEU A 189 24.86 3.52 -5.42
N MET A 190 26.17 3.79 -5.49
CA MET A 190 26.70 5.15 -5.38
C MET A 190 26.14 6.07 -6.47
N LYS A 191 26.10 5.62 -7.73
CA LYS A 191 25.49 6.36 -8.85
C LYS A 191 24.03 6.67 -8.57
N LYS A 192 23.25 5.67 -8.14
CA LYS A 192 21.83 5.82 -7.83
C LYS A 192 21.64 6.90 -6.77
N GLU A 193 22.34 6.82 -5.64
CA GLU A 193 22.26 7.82 -4.58
C GLU A 193 22.63 9.22 -5.09
N LEU A 194 23.75 9.34 -5.82
CA LEU A 194 24.16 10.62 -6.42
C LEU A 194 23.12 11.18 -7.39
N ASP A 195 22.49 10.35 -8.22
CA ASP A 195 21.45 10.77 -9.17
C ASP A 195 20.21 11.28 -8.43
N TYR A 196 19.75 10.58 -7.38
CA TYR A 196 18.61 11.02 -6.56
C TYR A 196 18.92 12.31 -5.79
N PHE A 197 20.09 12.40 -5.16
CA PHE A 197 20.49 13.62 -4.46
C PHE A 197 20.75 14.78 -5.41
N ALA A 198 21.24 14.53 -6.63
CA ALA A 198 21.41 15.58 -7.65
C ALA A 198 20.05 16.19 -8.02
N ARG A 199 19.01 15.36 -8.19
CA ARG A 199 17.63 15.85 -8.41
C ARG A 199 17.18 16.73 -7.26
N ALA A 200 17.39 16.31 -6.01
CA ALA A 200 16.97 17.09 -4.85
C ALA A 200 17.80 18.37 -4.61
N LEU A 201 19.11 18.33 -4.87
CA LEU A 201 20.05 19.37 -4.44
C LEU A 201 20.49 20.32 -5.55
N GLU A 202 20.58 19.86 -6.80
CA GLU A 202 21.01 20.69 -7.93
C GLU A 202 19.81 21.32 -8.65
N ASN A 203 18.84 20.49 -9.08
CA ASN A 203 17.66 20.92 -9.84
C ASN A 203 16.37 20.28 -9.30
N PRO A 204 15.88 20.68 -8.11
CA PRO A 204 14.69 20.10 -7.51
C PRO A 204 13.44 20.37 -8.35
N GLU A 205 12.72 19.30 -8.66
CA GLU A 205 11.33 19.39 -9.13
C GLU A 205 10.47 20.04 -8.03
N ARG A 206 9.53 20.90 -8.43
CA ARG A 206 8.70 21.68 -7.51
C ARG A 206 7.22 21.28 -7.65
N PRO A 207 6.45 21.25 -6.53
CA PRO A 207 6.86 21.64 -5.18
C PRO A 207 7.79 20.62 -4.51
N PHE A 208 8.85 21.12 -3.85
CA PHE A 208 9.82 20.28 -3.14
C PHE A 208 9.54 20.32 -1.64
N LEU A 209 9.19 19.17 -1.05
CA LEU A 209 8.95 19.01 0.38
C LEU A 209 10.13 18.28 1.06
N ALA A 210 10.65 18.83 2.16
CA ALA A 210 11.56 18.11 3.05
C ALA A 210 10.86 17.65 4.32
N ILE A 211 11.06 16.40 4.71
CA ILE A 211 10.56 15.84 5.98
C ILE A 211 11.76 15.54 6.87
N LEU A 212 11.85 16.23 8.00
CA LEU A 212 12.95 16.10 8.95
C LEU A 212 12.41 15.67 10.31
N GLY A 213 12.96 14.60 10.87
CA GLY A 213 12.70 14.18 12.25
C GLY A 213 13.99 13.89 12.99
N GLY A 214 14.01 13.93 14.31
CA GLY A 214 15.22 13.66 15.11
C GLY A 214 15.04 14.04 16.57
N ALA A 215 16.06 13.79 17.39
CA ALA A 215 15.99 14.11 18.82
C ALA A 215 16.33 15.59 19.12
N LYS A 216 17.33 16.15 18.45
CA LYS A 216 17.86 17.50 18.72
C LYS A 216 17.90 18.34 17.45
N VAL A 217 17.63 19.64 17.59
CA VAL A 217 17.73 20.63 16.51
C VAL A 217 19.20 20.92 16.20
N ALA A 218 20.04 20.98 17.23
CA ALA A 218 21.48 21.28 17.16
C ALA A 218 22.24 20.36 16.19
N ASP A 219 21.88 19.08 16.17
CA ASP A 219 22.49 18.07 15.29
C ASP A 219 22.12 18.28 13.80
N LYS A 220 21.09 19.09 13.52
CA LYS A 220 20.47 19.26 12.19
C LYS A 220 20.48 20.68 11.66
N ILE A 221 21.08 21.62 12.38
CA ILE A 221 21.11 23.05 12.01
C ILE A 221 21.54 23.24 10.57
N GLN A 222 22.68 22.65 10.20
CA GLN A 222 23.25 22.82 8.87
C GLN A 222 22.33 22.24 7.79
N LEU A 223 21.71 21.09 8.06
CA LEU A 223 20.77 20.46 7.15
C LEU A 223 19.52 21.33 6.95
N ILE A 224 18.90 21.80 8.04
CA ILE A 224 17.72 22.67 7.99
C ILE A 224 18.06 23.94 7.19
N LYS A 225 19.16 24.62 7.55
CA LYS A 225 19.59 25.85 6.87
C LYS A 225 19.81 25.65 5.37
N ASN A 226 20.42 24.55 4.96
CA ASN A 226 20.66 24.22 3.54
C ASN A 226 19.36 23.89 2.81
N MET A 227 18.43 23.19 3.45
CA MET A 227 17.15 22.80 2.85
C MET A 227 16.20 23.98 2.67
N LEU A 228 16.21 24.95 3.60
CA LEU A 228 15.39 26.17 3.49
C LEU A 228 15.67 27.01 2.24
N ASP A 229 16.82 26.85 1.60
CA ASP A 229 17.13 27.56 0.35
C ASP A 229 16.64 26.79 -0.90
N LYS A 230 16.05 25.59 -0.72
CA LYS A 230 15.71 24.68 -1.82
C LYS A 230 14.24 24.30 -1.83
N VAL A 231 13.66 24.05 -0.66
CA VAL A 231 12.31 23.50 -0.54
C VAL A 231 11.24 24.57 -0.72
N ASN A 232 10.01 24.13 -1.01
CA ASN A 232 8.79 24.93 -0.92
C ASN A 232 8.12 24.72 0.45
N GLU A 233 8.17 23.50 0.97
CA GLU A 233 7.59 23.13 2.25
C GLU A 233 8.56 22.28 3.07
N MET A 234 8.43 22.35 4.39
CA MET A 234 9.20 21.52 5.32
C MET A 234 8.29 21.00 6.43
N ILE A 235 8.40 19.70 6.74
CA ILE A 235 7.77 19.09 7.91
C ILE A 235 8.86 18.81 8.94
N ILE A 236 8.66 19.27 10.17
CA ILE A 236 9.55 19.02 11.31
C ILE A 236 8.80 18.17 12.34
N GLY A 237 9.25 16.92 12.52
CA GLY A 237 8.70 15.94 13.47
C GLY A 237 9.74 15.37 14.44
N GLY A 238 9.39 14.31 15.14
CA GLY A 238 10.23 13.68 16.18
C GLY A 238 10.46 14.58 17.40
N GLY A 239 11.39 14.20 18.28
CA GLY A 239 11.66 14.91 19.54
C GLY A 239 12.05 16.39 19.37
N MET A 240 12.72 16.74 18.26
CA MET A 240 13.10 18.13 17.99
C MET A 240 11.90 19.05 17.73
N ALA A 241 10.75 18.51 17.28
CA ALA A 241 9.54 19.30 17.07
C ALA A 241 9.03 19.96 18.36
N TYR A 242 9.21 19.31 19.52
CA TYR A 242 8.82 19.87 20.81
C TYR A 242 9.64 21.11 21.18
N THR A 243 10.90 21.20 20.75
CA THR A 243 11.72 22.40 20.92
C THR A 243 11.15 23.57 20.10
N PHE A 244 10.72 23.32 18.87
CA PHE A 244 10.04 24.33 18.05
C PHE A 244 8.70 24.75 18.66
N LEU A 245 7.84 23.80 19.02
CA LEU A 245 6.51 24.08 19.57
C LEU A 245 6.59 24.81 20.92
N LYS A 246 7.56 24.48 21.77
CA LYS A 246 7.80 25.23 23.00
C LYS A 246 8.19 26.68 22.73
N VAL A 247 9.12 26.92 21.79
CA VAL A 247 9.59 28.28 21.49
C VAL A 247 8.53 29.11 20.76
N LEU A 248 7.82 28.52 19.79
CA LEU A 248 6.90 29.22 18.91
C LEU A 248 5.48 29.34 19.47
N ASN A 249 5.01 28.32 20.19
CA ASN A 249 3.65 28.25 20.69
C ASN A 249 3.54 28.35 22.22
N ASN A 250 4.68 28.51 22.92
CA ASN A 250 4.75 28.43 24.39
C ASN A 250 4.09 27.16 24.94
N MET A 251 4.18 26.06 24.18
CA MET A 251 3.57 24.78 24.53
C MET A 251 4.26 24.18 25.77
N GLU A 252 3.48 23.73 26.75
CA GLU A 252 4.00 22.88 27.81
C GLU A 252 4.37 21.51 27.24
N ILE A 253 5.63 21.09 27.44
CA ILE A 253 6.15 19.84 26.84
C ILE A 253 6.38 18.72 27.85
N GLY A 254 6.01 18.92 29.13
CA GLY A 254 6.27 17.94 30.19
C GLY A 254 7.75 17.52 30.23
N ALA A 255 8.00 16.21 30.23
CA ALA A 255 9.30 15.57 30.17
C ALA A 255 9.76 15.22 28.73
N SER A 256 9.11 15.77 27.70
CA SER A 256 9.50 15.54 26.30
C SER A 256 10.87 16.15 26.00
N LEU A 257 11.53 15.67 24.93
CA LEU A 257 12.87 16.13 24.56
C LEU A 257 12.90 17.64 24.28
N PHE A 258 13.84 18.32 24.92
CA PHE A 258 14.11 19.74 24.73
C PHE A 258 15.60 19.96 24.46
N ASP A 259 15.90 20.73 23.43
CA ASP A 259 17.26 21.10 23.03
C ASP A 259 17.48 22.59 23.28
N GLU A 260 18.15 22.93 24.38
CA GLU A 260 18.39 24.33 24.78
C GLU A 260 19.21 25.12 23.76
N GLU A 261 20.25 24.52 23.19
CA GLU A 261 21.06 25.17 22.14
C GLU A 261 20.25 25.31 20.85
N GLY A 262 19.46 24.29 20.53
CA GLY A 262 18.49 24.32 19.45
C GLY A 262 17.45 25.43 19.59
N ALA A 263 16.94 25.68 20.80
CA ALA A 263 15.91 26.67 21.07
C ALA A 263 16.36 28.10 20.72
N LYS A 264 17.64 28.43 20.96
CA LYS A 264 18.21 29.76 20.68
C LYS A 264 18.11 30.18 19.21
N ILE A 265 18.05 29.22 18.30
CA ILE A 265 18.08 29.46 16.85
C ILE A 265 16.76 29.17 16.15
N VAL A 266 15.73 28.70 16.86
CA VAL A 266 14.41 28.39 16.27
C VAL A 266 13.83 29.62 15.57
N ASN A 267 13.93 30.80 16.20
CA ASN A 267 13.43 32.05 15.61
C ASN A 267 14.19 32.43 14.32
N ASP A 268 15.50 32.21 14.27
CA ASP A 268 16.31 32.45 13.06
C ASP A 268 15.91 31.50 11.92
N ILE A 269 15.62 30.23 12.25
CA ILE A 269 15.13 29.24 11.28
C ILE A 269 13.78 29.68 10.70
N MET A 270 12.84 30.09 11.55
CA MET A 270 11.52 30.57 11.10
C MET A 270 11.63 31.86 10.29
N ALA A 271 12.50 32.80 10.69
CA ALA A 271 12.74 34.03 9.96
C ALA A 271 13.31 33.75 8.55
N LYS A 272 14.27 32.83 8.45
CA LYS A 272 14.81 32.39 7.15
C LYS A 272 13.75 31.70 6.30
N ALA A 273 12.93 30.83 6.89
CA ALA A 273 11.85 30.15 6.19
C ALA A 273 10.84 31.14 5.59
N ASN A 274 10.38 32.10 6.40
CA ASN A 274 9.49 33.16 5.95
C ASN A 274 10.11 34.00 4.83
N LYS A 275 11.38 34.41 4.97
CA LYS A 275 12.12 35.15 3.93
C LYS A 275 12.18 34.38 2.60
N ASN A 276 12.33 33.06 2.66
CA ASN A 276 12.43 32.21 1.48
C ASN A 276 11.07 31.70 0.97
N GLY A 277 9.96 32.10 1.59
CA GLY A 277 8.62 31.61 1.23
C GLY A 277 8.41 30.12 1.53
N VAL A 278 9.15 29.56 2.49
CA VAL A 278 9.06 28.15 2.88
C VAL A 278 8.01 27.99 3.98
N LYS A 279 7.00 27.16 3.73
CA LYS A 279 6.02 26.78 4.76
C LYS A 279 6.57 25.66 5.63
N ILE A 280 6.70 25.90 6.94
CA ILE A 280 7.08 24.87 7.91
C ILE A 280 5.84 24.36 8.64
N THR A 281 5.67 23.04 8.67
CA THR A 281 4.56 22.35 9.31
C THR A 281 5.06 21.49 10.47
N PHE A 282 4.35 21.54 11.60
CA PHE A 282 4.62 20.77 12.81
C PHE A 282 3.42 19.86 13.14
N PRO A 283 3.63 18.78 13.91
CA PRO A 283 2.54 18.02 14.53
C PRO A 283 1.63 18.93 15.38
N VAL A 284 0.33 18.63 15.40
CA VAL A 284 -0.69 19.41 16.11
C VAL A 284 -1.24 18.72 17.36
N ASP A 285 -1.00 17.41 17.45
CA ASP A 285 -1.37 16.56 18.57
C ASP A 285 -0.41 15.38 18.70
N PHE A 286 -0.44 14.74 19.87
CA PHE A 286 0.60 13.85 20.34
C PHE A 286 0.00 12.68 21.12
N VAL A 287 0.59 11.51 20.95
CA VAL A 287 0.46 10.40 21.90
C VAL A 287 1.46 10.63 23.03
N THR A 288 0.96 10.66 24.26
CA THR A 288 1.76 10.89 25.47
C THR A 288 1.88 9.64 26.31
N ALA A 289 2.94 9.55 27.11
CA ALA A 289 3.18 8.48 28.07
C ALA A 289 3.70 9.03 29.39
N ASP A 290 3.38 8.36 30.50
CA ASP A 290 3.88 8.71 31.83
C ASP A 290 5.34 8.27 32.07
N LYS A 291 5.83 7.30 31.28
CA LYS A 291 7.22 6.81 31.30
C LYS A 291 7.66 6.23 29.95
N PHE A 292 8.97 6.11 29.73
CA PHE A 292 9.54 5.48 28.54
C PHE A 292 9.71 3.97 28.74
N ASP A 293 8.60 3.23 28.67
CA ASP A 293 8.51 1.80 28.98
C ASP A 293 7.36 1.14 28.21
N GLU A 294 7.45 -0.15 27.95
CA GLU A 294 6.40 -0.90 27.23
C GLU A 294 5.06 -0.95 27.99
N ASN A 295 5.10 -0.81 29.32
CA ASN A 295 3.91 -0.82 30.20
C ASN A 295 3.51 0.59 30.66
N ALA A 296 3.82 1.63 29.88
CA ALA A 296 3.43 3.00 30.18
C ALA A 296 1.91 3.22 30.07
N LYS A 297 1.38 4.12 30.89
CA LYS A 297 0.04 4.65 30.67
C LYS A 297 0.11 5.60 29.49
N VAL A 298 -0.76 5.39 28.52
CA VAL A 298 -0.84 6.23 27.32
C VAL A 298 -1.95 7.26 27.44
N GLY A 299 -1.71 8.43 26.86
CA GLY A 299 -2.62 9.55 26.83
C GLY A 299 -2.52 10.30 25.51
N GLN A 300 -3.21 11.43 25.43
CA GLN A 300 -3.17 12.33 24.28
C GLN A 300 -2.98 13.77 24.75
N ALA A 301 -2.29 14.56 23.93
CA ALA A 301 -2.11 15.98 24.11
C ALA A 301 -2.24 16.70 22.77
N THR A 302 -2.59 17.98 22.81
CA THR A 302 -2.58 18.89 21.65
C THR A 302 -1.59 20.01 21.91
N VAL A 303 -1.25 20.78 20.88
CA VAL A 303 -0.45 22.02 21.07
C VAL A 303 -1.13 22.98 22.07
N ALA A 304 -2.47 23.01 22.09
CA ALA A 304 -3.24 23.87 22.99
C ALA A 304 -3.28 23.35 24.44
N SER A 305 -3.42 22.03 24.63
CA SER A 305 -3.47 21.45 25.98
C SER A 305 -2.10 21.31 26.64
N GLY A 306 -1.04 21.26 25.83
CA GLY A 306 0.29 20.87 26.30
C GLY A 306 0.37 19.40 26.71
N VAL A 307 1.60 18.93 26.92
CA VAL A 307 1.91 17.63 27.53
C VAL A 307 1.91 17.79 29.04
N PRO A 308 1.17 16.96 29.80
CA PRO A 308 1.07 17.09 31.25
C PRO A 308 2.43 17.02 31.97
N PRO A 309 2.58 17.66 33.14
CA PRO A 309 3.78 17.52 33.97
C PRO A 309 4.12 16.05 34.27
N GLY A 310 5.38 15.67 34.10
CA GLY A 310 5.86 14.30 34.28
C GLY A 310 5.58 13.34 33.12
N TRP A 311 4.72 13.71 32.17
CA TRP A 311 4.46 12.93 30.95
C TRP A 311 5.35 13.40 29.80
N MET A 312 5.52 12.55 28.80
CA MET A 312 6.30 12.85 27.59
C MET A 312 5.52 12.50 26.33
N ALA A 313 5.61 13.33 25.30
CA ALA A 313 5.09 13.04 23.98
C ALA A 313 6.07 12.15 23.22
N LEU A 314 5.58 11.03 22.70
CA LEU A 314 6.42 10.01 22.05
C LEU A 314 6.09 9.80 20.57
N ASP A 315 4.87 10.13 20.15
CA ASP A 315 4.44 9.98 18.76
C ASP A 315 3.38 11.02 18.36
N CYS A 316 3.08 11.10 17.06
CA CYS A 316 2.03 11.95 16.50
C CYS A 316 0.63 11.42 16.88
N GLY A 317 -0.25 12.34 17.27
CA GLY A 317 -1.64 12.03 17.58
C GLY A 317 -2.53 11.85 16.35
N PRO A 318 -3.79 11.43 16.53
CA PRO A 318 -4.73 11.14 15.45
C PRO A 318 -4.99 12.31 14.49
N GLU A 319 -5.04 13.55 14.95
CA GLU A 319 -5.32 14.72 14.10
C GLU A 319 -4.14 15.05 13.19
N THR A 320 -2.93 14.92 13.71
CA THR A 320 -1.69 14.98 12.93
C THR A 320 -1.67 13.87 11.89
N ASN A 321 -2.02 12.65 12.28
CA ASN A 321 -2.10 11.51 11.36
C ASN A 321 -3.19 11.70 10.29
N LYS A 322 -4.35 12.28 10.61
CA LYS A 322 -5.38 12.64 9.61
C LYS A 322 -4.91 13.68 8.61
N LYS A 323 -4.10 14.65 9.05
CA LYS A 323 -3.48 15.64 8.16
C LYS A 323 -2.40 15.04 7.26
N PHE A 324 -1.78 13.93 7.66
CA PHE A 324 -0.76 13.22 6.88
C PHE A 324 -1.29 11.98 6.12
N ALA A 325 -2.48 11.47 6.47
CA ALA A 325 -3.17 10.46 5.69
C ALA A 325 -3.48 11.05 4.31
N GLN A 326 -3.24 10.27 3.25
CA GLN A 326 -3.52 10.70 1.88
C GLN A 326 -5.02 10.94 1.69
N VAL A 327 -5.49 12.15 1.96
CA VAL A 327 -6.83 12.57 1.59
C VAL A 327 -6.84 12.68 0.07
N LYS A 328 -7.63 11.86 -0.61
CA LYS A 328 -7.84 11.99 -2.05
C LYS A 328 -8.72 13.23 -2.32
N LEU A 329 -8.51 13.88 -3.46
CA LEU A 329 -9.37 14.95 -3.95
C LEU A 329 -10.80 14.44 -4.10
N THR A 330 -11.77 15.18 -3.58
CA THR A 330 -13.19 14.86 -3.61
C THR A 330 -13.95 15.94 -4.38
N LEU A 331 -15.11 15.58 -4.95
CA LEU A 331 -15.91 16.47 -5.81
C LEU A 331 -16.31 17.79 -5.10
N ASP A 332 -16.56 17.77 -3.79
CA ASP A 332 -16.86 18.97 -2.99
C ASP A 332 -15.71 19.98 -2.91
N LYS A 333 -14.49 19.59 -3.31
CA LYS A 333 -13.29 20.42 -3.33
C LYS A 333 -12.75 20.63 -4.75
N LEU A 334 -13.49 20.20 -5.77
CA LEU A 334 -13.13 20.36 -7.17
C LEU A 334 -13.88 21.55 -7.77
N ASP A 335 -13.16 22.50 -8.35
CA ASP A 335 -13.78 23.58 -9.13
C ASP A 335 -14.30 23.04 -10.47
N VAL A 336 -15.63 23.02 -10.61
CA VAL A 336 -16.33 22.53 -11.80
C VAL A 336 -16.94 23.68 -12.63
N LYS A 337 -16.90 24.92 -12.15
CA LYS A 337 -17.60 26.04 -12.79
C LYS A 337 -17.06 26.31 -14.19
N GLY A 338 -17.94 26.24 -15.18
CA GLY A 338 -17.59 26.39 -16.60
C GLY A 338 -16.70 25.28 -17.18
N LYS A 339 -16.43 24.20 -16.43
CA LYS A 339 -15.61 23.07 -16.85
C LYS A 339 -16.46 21.96 -17.46
N ARG A 340 -15.87 21.20 -18.38
CA ARG A 340 -16.39 19.92 -18.85
C ARG A 340 -15.92 18.83 -17.88
N VAL A 341 -16.86 18.12 -17.26
CA VAL A 341 -16.57 17.06 -16.30
C VAL A 341 -16.72 15.71 -17.01
N ILE A 342 -15.63 14.95 -17.16
CA ILE A 342 -15.73 13.54 -17.54
C ILE A 342 -15.83 12.71 -16.26
N MET A 343 -16.94 11.98 -16.11
CA MET A 343 -17.25 11.24 -14.90
C MET A 343 -17.41 9.75 -15.21
N ARG A 344 -16.61 8.92 -14.52
CA ARG A 344 -16.88 7.48 -14.51
C ARG A 344 -17.92 7.14 -13.47
N VAL A 345 -18.95 6.42 -13.90
CA VAL A 345 -20.04 5.90 -13.07
C VAL A 345 -20.17 4.40 -13.24
N ASP A 346 -20.75 3.72 -12.26
CA ASP A 346 -21.03 2.28 -12.33
C ASP A 346 -22.51 2.06 -12.69
N PHE A 347 -22.82 1.96 -13.98
CA PHE A 347 -24.16 1.70 -14.53
C PHE A 347 -24.28 0.25 -15.02
N ASN A 348 -23.51 -0.66 -14.44
CA ASN A 348 -23.66 -2.09 -14.69
C ASN A 348 -24.90 -2.63 -13.95
N VAL A 349 -26.08 -2.26 -14.44
CA VAL A 349 -27.38 -2.61 -13.86
C VAL A 349 -27.85 -3.99 -14.33
N PRO A 350 -28.62 -4.73 -13.50
CA PRO A 350 -29.24 -5.97 -13.95
C PRO A 350 -30.33 -5.67 -14.98
N MET A 351 -30.31 -6.46 -16.06
CA MET A 351 -31.19 -6.30 -17.21
C MET A 351 -31.96 -7.60 -17.48
N LYS A 352 -33.25 -7.51 -17.77
CA LYS A 352 -34.09 -8.62 -18.24
C LYS A 352 -34.88 -8.17 -19.46
N LYS A 353 -34.71 -8.85 -20.60
CA LYS A 353 -35.38 -8.49 -21.88
C LYS A 353 -35.22 -7.00 -22.23
N ASN A 354 -33.98 -6.50 -22.12
CA ASN A 354 -33.61 -5.09 -22.34
C ASN A 354 -34.28 -4.05 -21.41
N GLN A 355 -34.88 -4.49 -20.30
CA GLN A 355 -35.42 -3.60 -19.26
C GLN A 355 -34.55 -3.67 -18.00
N ILE A 356 -34.31 -2.50 -17.40
CA ILE A 356 -33.59 -2.36 -16.13
C ILE A 356 -34.47 -2.93 -15.03
N THR A 357 -34.00 -3.95 -14.31
CA THR A 357 -34.76 -4.55 -13.20
C THR A 357 -34.44 -3.89 -11.85
N ASN A 358 -33.32 -3.18 -11.74
CA ASN A 358 -32.95 -2.41 -10.56
C ASN A 358 -32.13 -1.16 -10.97
N ASN A 359 -32.66 0.03 -10.68
CA ASN A 359 -32.05 1.33 -11.01
C ASN A 359 -31.19 1.94 -9.88
N GLN A 360 -30.93 1.21 -8.79
CA GLN A 360 -30.19 1.70 -7.61
C GLN A 360 -28.81 2.28 -7.97
N ARG A 361 -28.07 1.61 -8.84
CA ARG A 361 -26.74 2.07 -9.29
C ARG A 361 -26.81 3.40 -10.04
N ILE A 362 -27.87 3.63 -10.81
CA ILE A 362 -28.11 4.89 -11.53
C ILE A 362 -28.44 5.99 -10.52
N LYS A 363 -29.39 5.72 -9.61
CA LYS A 363 -29.77 6.64 -8.52
C LYS A 363 -28.58 7.06 -7.66
N ALA A 364 -27.65 6.14 -7.38
CA ALA A 364 -26.48 6.39 -6.54
C ALA A 364 -25.51 7.43 -7.13
N ALA A 365 -25.45 7.59 -8.46
CA ALA A 365 -24.60 8.59 -9.11
C ALA A 365 -25.27 9.97 -9.27
N ILE A 366 -26.59 10.06 -9.11
CA ILE A 366 -27.37 11.30 -9.27
C ILE A 366 -26.82 12.47 -8.42
N PRO A 367 -26.44 12.28 -7.14
CA PRO A 367 -25.90 13.38 -6.33
C PRO A 367 -24.66 14.03 -6.96
N SER A 368 -23.72 13.24 -7.48
CA SER A 368 -22.51 13.74 -8.13
C SER A 368 -22.83 14.49 -9.42
N ILE A 369 -23.76 13.96 -10.22
CA ILE A 369 -24.19 14.60 -11.47
C ILE A 369 -24.88 15.93 -11.20
N LYS A 370 -25.84 15.96 -10.26
CA LYS A 370 -26.55 17.18 -9.89
C LYS A 370 -25.59 18.23 -9.34
N TYR A 371 -24.67 17.85 -8.47
CA TYR A 371 -23.69 18.81 -7.94
C TYR A 371 -22.85 19.47 -9.02
N CYS A 372 -22.38 18.73 -10.03
CA CYS A 372 -21.68 19.35 -11.16
C CYS A 372 -22.58 20.38 -11.87
N LEU A 373 -23.83 20.03 -12.15
CA LEU A 373 -24.78 20.92 -12.84
C LEU A 373 -25.14 22.16 -12.01
N ASP A 374 -25.42 21.96 -10.72
CA ASP A 374 -25.81 23.01 -9.77
C ASP A 374 -24.65 23.98 -9.50
N ASN A 375 -23.39 23.52 -9.65
CA ASN A 375 -22.18 24.35 -9.57
C ASN A 375 -21.69 24.81 -10.96
N GLU A 376 -22.62 24.99 -11.90
CA GLU A 376 -22.38 25.61 -13.21
C GLU A 376 -21.35 24.89 -14.09
N ALA A 377 -21.23 23.56 -14.01
CA ALA A 377 -20.45 22.81 -14.97
C ALA A 377 -20.95 23.02 -16.40
N LYS A 378 -20.01 23.16 -17.33
CA LYS A 378 -20.34 23.31 -18.75
C LYS A 378 -21.00 22.04 -19.29
N SER A 379 -20.49 20.88 -18.93
CA SER A 379 -21.10 19.59 -19.26
C SER A 379 -20.69 18.49 -18.29
N VAL A 380 -21.51 17.45 -18.20
CA VAL A 380 -21.19 16.20 -17.52
C VAL A 380 -21.22 15.06 -18.53
N VAL A 381 -20.05 14.51 -18.86
CA VAL A 381 -19.87 13.38 -19.78
C VAL A 381 -19.72 12.11 -18.95
N LEU A 382 -20.71 11.24 -19.01
CA LEU A 382 -20.78 9.99 -18.26
C LEU A 382 -20.24 8.84 -19.10
N MET A 383 -19.36 8.06 -18.51
CA MET A 383 -18.87 6.83 -19.11
C MET A 383 -19.06 5.66 -18.15
N SER A 384 -19.62 4.55 -18.64
CA SER A 384 -19.77 3.32 -17.86
C SER A 384 -19.43 2.04 -18.63
N HIS A 385 -19.71 0.89 -18.04
CA HIS A 385 -19.72 -0.40 -18.71
C HIS A 385 -21.02 -1.13 -18.37
N LEU A 386 -21.42 -2.09 -19.22
CA LEU A 386 -22.54 -2.98 -18.96
C LEU A 386 -22.16 -4.41 -19.34
N GLY A 387 -22.32 -5.35 -18.40
CA GLY A 387 -22.02 -6.75 -18.63
C GLY A 387 -20.57 -7.04 -19.01
N ARG A 388 -20.38 -8.11 -19.80
CA ARG A 388 -19.08 -8.60 -20.29
C ARG A 388 -19.16 -8.85 -21.80
N PRO A 389 -19.07 -7.79 -22.62
CA PRO A 389 -19.00 -7.91 -24.08
C PRO A 389 -17.58 -8.26 -24.58
N ASP A 390 -16.60 -8.41 -23.66
CA ASP A 390 -15.25 -8.93 -23.92
C ASP A 390 -14.47 -8.23 -25.05
N GLY A 391 -14.63 -6.90 -25.17
CA GLY A 391 -13.91 -6.08 -26.15
C GLY A 391 -14.50 -6.11 -27.56
N VAL A 392 -15.76 -6.56 -27.69
CA VAL A 392 -16.48 -6.64 -28.96
C VAL A 392 -17.78 -5.83 -28.87
N PRO A 393 -18.09 -4.96 -29.85
CA PRO A 393 -19.37 -4.25 -29.87
C PRO A 393 -20.57 -5.20 -29.91
N MET A 394 -21.44 -5.11 -28.90
CA MET A 394 -22.67 -5.91 -28.78
C MET A 394 -23.87 -5.03 -28.41
N PRO A 395 -24.25 -4.06 -29.26
CA PRO A 395 -25.25 -3.05 -28.94
C PRO A 395 -26.62 -3.65 -28.58
N ASP A 396 -27.05 -4.70 -29.27
CA ASP A 396 -28.37 -5.33 -29.04
C ASP A 396 -28.52 -6.00 -27.66
N LYS A 397 -27.40 -6.25 -26.96
CA LYS A 397 -27.38 -7.00 -25.69
C LYS A 397 -26.84 -6.19 -24.52
N TYR A 398 -25.85 -5.35 -24.76
CA TYR A 398 -25.08 -4.68 -23.72
C TYR A 398 -24.94 -3.16 -23.97
N SER A 399 -25.82 -2.55 -24.76
CA SER A 399 -25.87 -1.09 -24.90
C SER A 399 -26.33 -0.40 -23.61
N LEU A 400 -25.79 0.79 -23.35
CA LEU A 400 -26.21 1.70 -22.29
C LEU A 400 -27.39 2.61 -22.68
N GLU A 401 -27.94 2.51 -23.89
CA GLU A 401 -29.07 3.33 -24.34
C GLU A 401 -30.28 3.28 -23.38
N PRO A 402 -30.71 2.12 -22.84
CA PRO A 402 -31.80 2.09 -21.85
C PRO A 402 -31.48 2.86 -20.57
N VAL A 403 -30.21 2.96 -20.19
CA VAL A 403 -29.75 3.74 -19.03
C VAL A 403 -29.87 5.23 -19.28
N ALA A 404 -29.66 5.71 -20.51
CA ALA A 404 -29.87 7.12 -20.86
C ALA A 404 -31.33 7.54 -20.63
N ALA A 405 -32.29 6.68 -21.00
CA ALA A 405 -33.72 6.93 -20.80
C ALA A 405 -34.10 7.00 -19.30
N GLU A 406 -33.58 6.07 -18.50
CA GLU A 406 -33.78 6.07 -17.05
C GLU A 406 -33.14 7.29 -16.38
N LEU A 407 -31.93 7.66 -16.81
CA LEU A 407 -31.21 8.83 -16.30
C LEU A 407 -31.97 10.13 -16.61
N LYS A 408 -32.55 10.25 -17.81
CA LYS A 408 -33.43 11.36 -18.19
C LYS A 408 -34.63 11.49 -17.24
N SER A 409 -35.27 10.37 -16.91
CA SER A 409 -36.38 10.34 -15.94
C SER A 409 -35.94 10.81 -14.55
N LEU A 410 -34.81 10.29 -14.03
CA LEU A 410 -34.31 10.61 -12.69
C LEU A 410 -33.77 12.04 -12.54
N LEU A 411 -33.19 12.60 -13.60
CA LEU A 411 -32.65 13.98 -13.59
C LEU A 411 -33.71 15.03 -13.93
N GLY A 412 -34.79 14.65 -14.61
CA GLY A 412 -35.75 15.61 -15.18
C GLY A 412 -35.13 16.51 -16.24
N ARG A 413 -34.11 16.01 -16.96
CA ARG A 413 -33.33 16.73 -17.98
C ARG A 413 -32.98 15.82 -19.14
N ASP A 414 -32.81 16.38 -20.33
CA ASP A 414 -32.36 15.62 -21.49
C ASP A 414 -30.94 15.08 -21.30
N VAL A 415 -30.75 13.84 -21.75
CA VAL A 415 -29.46 13.13 -21.75
C VAL A 415 -29.15 12.77 -23.19
N LEU A 416 -28.06 13.32 -23.73
CA LEU A 416 -27.59 12.96 -25.06
C LEU A 416 -26.85 11.62 -25.00
N PHE A 417 -27.36 10.61 -25.69
CA PHE A 417 -26.67 9.33 -25.82
C PHE A 417 -25.81 9.29 -27.08
N LEU A 418 -24.55 8.90 -26.94
CA LEU A 418 -23.62 8.69 -28.07
C LEU A 418 -23.38 7.19 -28.26
N LYS A 419 -23.41 6.73 -29.51
CA LYS A 419 -23.27 5.30 -29.87
C LYS A 419 -21.84 4.76 -29.79
N ASP A 420 -20.90 5.60 -29.39
CA ASP A 420 -19.52 5.22 -29.10
C ASP A 420 -19.01 6.04 -27.90
N CYS A 421 -17.84 5.70 -27.38
CA CYS A 421 -17.21 6.37 -26.23
C CYS A 421 -15.89 7.07 -26.55
N VAL A 422 -15.33 6.86 -27.75
CA VAL A 422 -14.08 7.47 -28.21
C VAL A 422 -14.20 7.83 -29.69
N GLY A 423 -13.16 8.48 -30.23
CA GLY A 423 -13.08 8.82 -31.66
C GLY A 423 -13.60 10.22 -31.98
N SER A 424 -13.41 10.64 -33.24
CA SER A 424 -13.57 12.03 -33.67
C SER A 424 -15.00 12.57 -33.49
N GLU A 425 -16.02 11.74 -33.70
CA GLU A 425 -17.43 12.15 -33.54
C GLU A 425 -17.77 12.43 -32.06
N VAL A 426 -17.34 11.55 -31.16
CA VAL A 426 -17.52 11.70 -29.71
C VAL A 426 -16.71 12.89 -29.19
N GLU A 427 -15.45 13.01 -29.61
CA GLU A 427 -14.59 14.14 -29.26
C GLU A 427 -15.21 15.48 -29.69
N LYS A 428 -15.78 15.55 -30.90
CA LYS A 428 -16.45 16.75 -31.41
C LYS A 428 -17.71 17.09 -30.61
N ALA A 429 -18.52 16.09 -30.26
CA ALA A 429 -19.73 16.29 -29.45
C ALA A 429 -19.39 16.82 -28.04
N CYS A 430 -18.29 16.37 -27.46
CA CYS A 430 -17.85 16.75 -26.12
C CYS A 430 -16.92 17.98 -26.08
N ALA A 431 -16.44 18.49 -27.21
CA ALA A 431 -15.45 19.58 -27.25
C ALA A 431 -15.99 20.90 -26.69
N ASN A 432 -17.21 21.28 -27.08
CA ASN A 432 -17.84 22.54 -26.68
C ASN A 432 -19.37 22.44 -26.61
N PRO A 433 -19.92 21.57 -25.75
CA PRO A 433 -21.36 21.41 -25.59
C PRO A 433 -22.01 22.66 -24.97
N ALA A 434 -23.33 22.77 -25.09
CA ALA A 434 -24.11 23.80 -24.41
C ALA A 434 -23.96 23.68 -22.89
N THR A 435 -23.99 24.80 -22.18
CA THR A 435 -23.87 24.81 -20.71
C THR A 435 -24.95 23.96 -20.05
N GLY A 436 -24.56 23.10 -19.11
CA GLY A 436 -25.44 22.17 -18.42
C GLY A 436 -25.78 20.89 -19.21
N SER A 437 -25.06 20.59 -20.31
CA SER A 437 -25.31 19.35 -21.07
C SER A 437 -24.96 18.10 -20.27
N VAL A 438 -25.81 17.08 -20.34
CA VAL A 438 -25.52 15.73 -19.83
C VAL A 438 -25.39 14.79 -21.03
N ILE A 439 -24.26 14.09 -21.11
CA ILE A 439 -23.94 13.17 -22.22
C ILE A 439 -23.63 11.80 -21.63
N LEU A 440 -24.26 10.74 -22.11
CA LEU A 440 -23.92 9.36 -21.78
C LEU A 440 -23.23 8.71 -23.00
N LEU A 441 -22.01 8.23 -22.79
CA LEU A 441 -21.28 7.45 -23.79
C LEU A 441 -21.74 5.99 -23.81
N GLU A 442 -21.51 5.32 -24.93
CA GLU A 442 -21.72 3.87 -25.04
C GLU A 442 -20.75 3.07 -24.15
N ASN A 443 -21.06 1.80 -23.95
CA ASN A 443 -20.34 0.84 -23.14
C ASN A 443 -18.84 0.76 -23.46
N LEU A 444 -17.99 1.17 -22.51
CA LEU A 444 -16.53 1.17 -22.70
C LEU A 444 -15.96 -0.22 -23.02
N ARG A 445 -16.58 -1.31 -22.52
CA ARG A 445 -16.10 -2.67 -22.76
C ARG A 445 -16.37 -3.18 -24.17
N PHE A 446 -17.05 -2.40 -25.03
CA PHE A 446 -17.06 -2.68 -26.47
C PHE A 446 -15.67 -2.52 -27.11
N HIS A 447 -14.76 -1.82 -26.43
CA HIS A 447 -13.37 -1.66 -26.83
C HIS A 447 -12.47 -2.55 -25.95
N VAL A 448 -11.62 -3.37 -26.58
CA VAL A 448 -10.69 -4.27 -25.87
C VAL A 448 -9.66 -3.49 -25.04
N GLU A 449 -9.41 -2.25 -25.41
CA GLU A 449 -8.50 -1.30 -24.76
C GLU A 449 -8.96 -0.89 -23.35
N GLU A 450 -10.24 -1.04 -23.01
CA GLU A 450 -10.75 -0.77 -21.65
C GLU A 450 -10.18 -1.77 -20.63
N GLU A 451 -10.28 -3.07 -20.90
CA GLU A 451 -9.81 -4.14 -20.01
C GLU A 451 -8.38 -4.61 -20.35
N GLY A 452 -7.86 -4.22 -21.51
CA GLY A 452 -6.56 -4.64 -22.06
C GLY A 452 -6.56 -6.06 -22.65
N LYS A 453 -7.67 -6.78 -22.54
CA LYS A 453 -7.87 -8.15 -23.01
C LYS A 453 -9.35 -8.41 -23.27
N GLY A 454 -9.66 -9.41 -24.07
CA GLY A 454 -11.02 -9.77 -24.43
C GLY A 454 -11.13 -11.15 -25.07
N GLN A 455 -12.27 -11.43 -25.68
CA GLN A 455 -12.54 -12.64 -26.42
C GLN A 455 -13.47 -12.33 -27.58
N ASP A 456 -13.13 -12.79 -28.78
CA ASP A 456 -13.99 -12.60 -29.95
C ASP A 456 -15.17 -13.61 -29.95
N PRO A 457 -16.19 -13.44 -30.82
CA PRO A 457 -17.32 -14.35 -30.88
C PRO A 457 -16.96 -15.80 -31.25
N SER A 458 -15.75 -16.05 -31.80
CA SER A 458 -15.25 -17.40 -32.08
C SER A 458 -14.57 -18.05 -30.88
N GLY A 459 -14.42 -17.34 -29.77
CA GLY A 459 -13.75 -17.79 -28.56
C GLY A 459 -12.25 -17.51 -28.53
N LYS A 460 -11.69 -16.78 -29.51
CA LYS A 460 -10.27 -16.46 -29.56
C LYS A 460 -9.97 -15.32 -28.58
N LYS A 461 -8.93 -15.49 -27.76
CA LYS A 461 -8.47 -14.45 -26.83
C LYS A 461 -7.94 -13.24 -27.60
N LEU A 462 -8.44 -12.06 -27.26
CA LEU A 462 -7.97 -10.76 -27.72
C LEU A 462 -7.05 -10.16 -26.66
N LYS A 463 -6.01 -9.46 -27.11
CA LYS A 463 -5.12 -8.65 -26.26
C LYS A 463 -4.99 -7.28 -26.91
N ALA A 464 -5.18 -6.22 -26.15
CA ALA A 464 -5.05 -4.88 -26.68
C ALA A 464 -3.57 -4.54 -26.90
N GLU A 465 -3.28 -3.90 -28.03
CA GLU A 465 -1.94 -3.39 -28.31
C GLU A 465 -1.63 -2.17 -27.44
N PRO A 466 -0.42 -2.04 -26.87
CA PRO A 466 -0.08 -0.92 -25.98
C PRO A 466 -0.38 0.46 -26.57
N ASP A 467 -0.06 0.68 -27.85
CA ASP A 467 -0.30 1.96 -28.52
C ASP A 467 -1.79 2.28 -28.68
N LYS A 468 -2.64 1.25 -28.86
CA LYS A 468 -4.10 1.42 -28.93
C LYS A 468 -4.67 1.75 -27.57
N ILE A 469 -4.17 1.16 -26.50
CA ILE A 469 -4.54 1.53 -25.12
C ILE A 469 -4.21 3.00 -24.86
N VAL A 470 -3.03 3.47 -25.28
CA VAL A 470 -2.63 4.87 -25.15
C VAL A 470 -3.57 5.79 -25.94
N ALA A 471 -3.89 5.45 -27.20
CA ALA A 471 -4.81 6.21 -28.03
C ALA A 471 -6.23 6.27 -27.45
N PHE A 472 -6.75 5.15 -26.94
CA PHE A 472 -8.05 5.05 -26.29
C PHE A 472 -8.13 5.95 -25.04
N ARG A 473 -7.12 5.87 -24.17
CA ARG A 473 -6.99 6.73 -22.98
C ARG A 473 -6.88 8.21 -23.33
N ALA A 474 -6.11 8.53 -24.37
CA ALA A 474 -5.98 9.90 -24.86
C ALA A 474 -7.32 10.45 -25.38
N SER A 475 -8.10 9.64 -26.10
CA SER A 475 -9.42 10.03 -26.58
C SER A 475 -10.39 10.31 -25.42
N LEU A 476 -10.47 9.42 -24.41
CA LEU A 476 -11.25 9.65 -23.20
C LEU A 476 -10.83 10.95 -22.47
N SER A 477 -9.52 11.20 -22.39
CA SER A 477 -8.99 12.38 -21.69
C SER A 477 -9.39 13.71 -22.35
N LYS A 478 -9.70 13.72 -23.65
CA LYS A 478 -10.15 14.94 -24.36
C LYS A 478 -11.60 15.33 -24.05
N LEU A 479 -12.40 14.41 -23.50
CA LEU A 479 -13.84 14.61 -23.33
C LEU A 479 -14.19 15.47 -22.11
N GLY A 480 -13.22 15.84 -21.28
CA GLY A 480 -13.39 16.72 -20.14
C GLY A 480 -12.15 17.57 -19.87
N ASP A 481 -12.29 18.50 -18.94
CA ASP A 481 -11.22 19.32 -18.39
C ASP A 481 -10.81 18.82 -16.99
N VAL A 482 -11.76 18.20 -16.28
CA VAL A 482 -11.57 17.55 -14.97
C VAL A 482 -12.19 16.15 -14.98
N TYR A 483 -11.61 15.23 -14.22
CA TYR A 483 -12.08 13.85 -14.10
C TYR A 483 -12.70 13.59 -12.73
N VAL A 484 -13.85 12.92 -12.72
CA VAL A 484 -14.50 12.45 -11.49
C VAL A 484 -14.69 10.93 -11.57
N ASN A 485 -14.19 10.19 -10.58
CA ASN A 485 -14.47 8.77 -10.44
C ASN A 485 -15.52 8.54 -9.37
N ASP A 486 -16.72 8.16 -9.79
CA ASP A 486 -17.82 7.77 -8.91
C ASP A 486 -18.15 6.27 -9.02
N ALA A 487 -17.25 5.47 -9.61
CA ALA A 487 -17.45 4.05 -9.89
C ALA A 487 -16.69 3.13 -8.92
N PHE A 488 -16.99 3.19 -7.62
CA PHE A 488 -16.30 2.40 -6.59
C PHE A 488 -16.29 0.90 -6.91
N GLY A 489 -17.39 0.34 -7.42
CA GLY A 489 -17.47 -1.08 -7.78
C GLY A 489 -16.49 -1.56 -8.84
N THR A 490 -15.89 -0.64 -9.61
CA THR A 490 -14.87 -0.95 -10.62
C THR A 490 -13.46 -0.53 -10.16
N ALA A 491 -13.31 0.11 -9.00
CA ALA A 491 -12.04 0.69 -8.56
C ALA A 491 -10.92 -0.34 -8.30
N HIS A 492 -11.25 -1.61 -8.05
CA HIS A 492 -10.28 -2.71 -7.95
C HIS A 492 -9.63 -3.09 -9.30
N ARG A 493 -10.14 -2.55 -10.42
CA ARG A 493 -9.66 -2.88 -11.76
C ARG A 493 -8.72 -1.79 -12.28
N ALA A 494 -7.56 -2.20 -12.78
CA ALA A 494 -6.62 -1.31 -13.47
C ALA A 494 -7.01 -1.06 -14.95
N HIS A 495 -8.30 -0.79 -15.20
CA HIS A 495 -8.85 -0.55 -16.55
C HIS A 495 -8.56 0.87 -17.03
N SER A 496 -8.59 1.09 -18.35
CA SER A 496 -8.22 2.37 -18.97
C SER A 496 -9.01 3.55 -18.43
N SER A 497 -10.32 3.40 -18.25
CA SER A 497 -11.15 4.45 -17.67
C SER A 497 -10.95 4.70 -16.18
N MET A 498 -10.34 3.75 -15.44
CA MET A 498 -10.06 3.86 -14.00
C MET A 498 -8.74 4.56 -13.73
N VAL A 499 -7.70 4.24 -14.52
CA VAL A 499 -6.32 4.67 -14.23
C VAL A 499 -5.68 5.47 -15.37
N GLY A 500 -6.31 5.52 -16.54
CA GLY A 500 -5.71 6.01 -17.77
C GLY A 500 -6.15 7.40 -18.22
N VAL A 501 -7.16 8.00 -17.58
CA VAL A 501 -7.58 9.38 -17.89
C VAL A 501 -6.52 10.35 -17.38
N ASN A 502 -5.90 11.09 -18.31
CA ASN A 502 -4.80 12.00 -18.03
C ASN A 502 -5.30 13.44 -17.99
N LEU A 503 -5.92 13.82 -16.87
CA LEU A 503 -6.33 15.19 -16.56
C LEU A 503 -5.67 15.66 -15.26
N PRO A 504 -5.40 16.97 -15.09
CA PRO A 504 -4.67 17.49 -13.93
C PRO A 504 -5.37 17.21 -12.59
N GLN A 505 -6.70 17.32 -12.57
CA GLN A 505 -7.52 17.10 -11.38
C GLN A 505 -8.40 15.87 -11.58
N LYS A 506 -8.24 14.91 -10.68
CA LYS A 506 -8.95 13.62 -10.66
C LYS A 506 -9.55 13.44 -9.27
N ALA A 507 -10.85 13.66 -9.14
CA ALA A 507 -11.55 13.63 -7.86
C ALA A 507 -12.41 12.37 -7.70
N SER A 508 -12.66 11.93 -6.47
CA SER A 508 -13.75 11.01 -6.18
C SER A 508 -15.10 11.74 -6.22
N GLY A 509 -16.11 11.09 -6.81
CA GLY A 509 -17.50 11.53 -6.67
C GLY A 509 -18.05 11.22 -5.27
N PHE A 510 -19.30 11.59 -5.00
CA PHE A 510 -19.90 11.41 -3.68
C PHE A 510 -20.15 9.95 -3.29
N LEU A 511 -20.49 9.08 -4.25
CA LEU A 511 -20.63 7.65 -3.97
C LEU A 511 -19.27 7.06 -3.60
N MET A 512 -18.23 7.35 -4.40
CA MET A 512 -16.86 6.89 -4.11
C MET A 512 -16.36 7.43 -2.76
N LYS A 513 -16.57 8.72 -2.48
CA LYS A 513 -16.22 9.34 -1.19
C LYS A 513 -16.92 8.62 -0.04
N LYS A 514 -18.24 8.40 -0.14
CA LYS A 514 -19.02 7.69 0.89
C LYS A 514 -18.44 6.30 1.15
N GLU A 515 -18.15 5.53 0.10
CA GLU A 515 -17.55 4.19 0.21
C GLU A 515 -16.22 4.26 0.97
N LEU A 516 -15.31 5.15 0.57
CA LEU A 516 -14.02 5.33 1.23
C LEU A 516 -14.16 5.74 2.70
N ASP A 517 -15.06 6.68 3.01
CA ASP A 517 -15.30 7.14 4.38
C ASP A 517 -15.77 6.00 5.30
N TYR A 518 -16.70 5.14 4.84
CA TYR A 518 -17.17 4.00 5.63
C TYR A 518 -16.10 2.90 5.79
N PHE A 519 -15.34 2.58 4.73
CA PHE A 519 -14.28 1.59 4.84
C PHE A 519 -13.08 2.08 5.66
N ALA A 520 -12.74 3.37 5.61
CA ALA A 520 -11.71 3.95 6.47
C ALA A 520 -12.09 3.82 7.95
N ARG A 521 -13.37 4.09 8.30
CA ARG A 521 -13.89 3.84 9.65
C ARG A 521 -13.76 2.37 10.06
N ALA A 522 -13.93 1.43 9.13
CA ALA A 522 -13.81 0.01 9.45
C ALA A 522 -12.36 -0.52 9.53
N LEU A 523 -11.44 0.04 8.75
CA LEU A 523 -10.09 -0.53 8.58
C LEU A 523 -9.00 0.19 9.38
N GLU A 524 -9.18 1.49 9.65
CA GLU A 524 -8.20 2.33 10.33
C GLU A 524 -8.48 2.43 11.83
N ASN A 525 -9.59 3.06 12.22
CA ASN A 525 -9.97 3.29 13.62
C ASN A 525 -11.42 2.82 13.91
N PRO A 526 -11.66 1.50 13.95
CA PRO A 526 -13.01 0.97 14.14
C PRO A 526 -13.53 1.16 15.56
N GLU A 527 -14.83 1.47 15.67
CA GLU A 527 -15.57 1.39 16.93
C GLU A 527 -15.66 -0.06 17.40
N ARG A 528 -15.52 -0.30 18.72
CA ARG A 528 -15.45 -1.64 19.30
C ARG A 528 -16.58 -1.89 20.31
N PRO A 529 -17.15 -3.11 20.40
CA PRO A 529 -16.75 -4.32 19.68
C PRO A 529 -17.04 -4.27 18.18
N PHE A 530 -16.02 -4.61 17.37
CA PHE A 530 -16.11 -4.70 15.93
C PHE A 530 -16.42 -6.14 15.52
N LEU A 531 -17.57 -6.36 14.89
CA LEU A 531 -18.04 -7.65 14.39
C LEU A 531 -17.88 -7.74 12.86
N ALA A 532 -17.27 -8.83 12.38
CA ALA A 532 -17.42 -9.27 11.00
C ALA A 532 -18.45 -10.40 10.88
N ILE A 533 -19.33 -10.32 9.90
CA ILE A 533 -20.27 -11.39 9.55
C ILE A 533 -19.89 -11.90 8.16
N LEU A 534 -19.42 -13.14 8.08
CA LEU A 534 -18.96 -13.74 6.83
C LEU A 534 -19.82 -14.96 6.50
N GLY A 535 -20.50 -14.90 5.36
CA GLY A 535 -21.34 -15.99 4.84
C GLY A 535 -20.99 -16.38 3.40
N GLY A 536 -21.92 -17.00 2.69
CA GLY A 536 -21.72 -17.45 1.31
C GLY A 536 -21.25 -18.91 1.19
N ALA A 537 -20.84 -19.31 -0.02
CA ALA A 537 -20.74 -20.71 -0.39
C ALA A 537 -19.38 -21.38 -0.11
N LYS A 538 -18.25 -20.71 -0.40
CA LYS A 538 -16.90 -21.34 -0.41
C LYS A 538 -15.93 -20.62 0.53
N VAL A 539 -15.06 -21.39 1.19
CA VAL A 539 -14.03 -20.87 2.11
C VAL A 539 -12.84 -20.31 1.34
N ALA A 540 -12.42 -20.99 0.27
CA ALA A 540 -11.26 -20.69 -0.56
C ALA A 540 -11.27 -19.25 -1.09
N ASP A 541 -12.44 -18.79 -1.51
CA ASP A 541 -12.63 -17.43 -2.05
C ASP A 541 -12.50 -16.34 -0.97
N LYS A 542 -12.56 -16.70 0.32
CA LYS A 542 -12.57 -15.77 1.46
C LYS A 542 -11.40 -15.96 2.42
N ILE A 543 -10.42 -16.78 2.08
CA ILE A 543 -9.26 -17.05 2.96
C ILE A 543 -8.53 -15.76 3.32
N GLN A 544 -8.21 -14.95 2.31
CA GLN A 544 -7.46 -13.72 2.51
C GLN A 544 -8.28 -12.71 3.32
N LEU A 545 -9.58 -12.61 3.02
CA LEU A 545 -10.51 -11.77 3.77
C LEU A 545 -10.53 -12.16 5.25
N ILE A 546 -10.76 -13.44 5.56
CA ILE A 546 -10.79 -13.93 6.95
C ILE A 546 -9.48 -13.59 7.65
N LYS A 547 -8.33 -13.93 7.04
CA LYS A 547 -7.02 -13.70 7.63
C LYS A 547 -6.79 -12.23 7.95
N ASN A 548 -7.18 -11.30 7.08
CA ASN A 548 -7.02 -9.87 7.32
C ASN A 548 -8.00 -9.34 8.36
N MET A 549 -9.26 -9.79 8.30
CA MET A 549 -10.28 -9.35 9.26
C MET A 549 -9.95 -9.81 10.69
N LEU A 550 -9.32 -10.98 10.85
CA LEU A 550 -8.84 -11.47 12.16
C LEU A 550 -7.79 -10.55 12.80
N ASP A 551 -7.12 -9.67 12.06
CA ASP A 551 -6.20 -8.67 12.63
C ASP A 551 -6.91 -7.39 13.09
N LYS A 552 -8.22 -7.28 12.83
CA LYS A 552 -8.99 -6.03 13.01
C LYS A 552 -10.17 -6.19 13.96
N VAL A 553 -10.93 -7.28 13.83
CA VAL A 553 -12.21 -7.48 14.52
C VAL A 553 -12.04 -8.02 15.94
N ASN A 554 -13.07 -7.86 16.75
CA ASN A 554 -13.19 -8.49 18.08
C ASN A 554 -13.98 -9.81 18.00
N GLU A 555 -15.00 -9.85 17.13
CA GLU A 555 -15.86 -11.01 16.96
C GLU A 555 -16.08 -11.29 15.47
N MET A 556 -16.30 -12.56 15.14
CA MET A 556 -16.59 -13.00 13.78
C MET A 556 -17.71 -14.05 13.77
N ILE A 557 -18.75 -13.82 12.99
CA ILE A 557 -19.74 -14.85 12.64
C ILE A 557 -19.30 -15.51 11.33
N ILE A 558 -19.26 -16.83 11.29
CA ILE A 558 -19.07 -17.62 10.07
C ILE A 558 -20.33 -18.44 9.82
N GLY A 559 -21.09 -18.09 8.79
CA GLY A 559 -22.36 -18.72 8.41
C GLY A 559 -22.39 -19.16 6.94
N GLY A 560 -23.56 -19.54 6.43
CA GLY A 560 -23.73 -19.98 5.05
C GLY A 560 -23.05 -21.33 4.75
N GLY A 561 -22.92 -21.64 3.46
CA GLY A 561 -22.31 -22.89 2.97
C GLY A 561 -20.88 -23.12 3.46
N MET A 562 -20.12 -22.04 3.68
CA MET A 562 -18.74 -22.14 4.14
C MET A 562 -18.61 -22.66 5.58
N ALA A 563 -19.64 -22.48 6.43
CA ALA A 563 -19.62 -22.94 7.82
C ALA A 563 -19.50 -24.47 7.94
N TYR A 564 -20.04 -25.23 6.99
CA TYR A 564 -19.99 -26.69 7.01
C TYR A 564 -18.57 -27.24 6.86
N THR A 565 -17.69 -26.53 6.15
CA THR A 565 -16.27 -26.88 6.05
C THR A 565 -15.58 -26.75 7.41
N PHE A 566 -15.87 -25.68 8.16
CA PHE A 566 -15.34 -25.50 9.52
C PHE A 566 -15.87 -26.57 10.48
N LEU A 567 -17.19 -26.79 10.50
CA LEU A 567 -17.81 -27.75 11.41
C LEU A 567 -17.38 -29.20 11.14
N LYS A 568 -17.18 -29.57 9.87
CA LYS A 568 -16.63 -30.88 9.52
C LYS A 568 -15.20 -31.06 10.05
N VAL A 569 -14.34 -30.04 9.94
CA VAL A 569 -12.94 -30.12 10.40
C VAL A 569 -12.85 -30.04 11.93
N LEU A 570 -13.57 -29.12 12.56
CA LEU A 570 -13.44 -28.83 14.00
C LEU A 570 -14.24 -29.77 14.89
N ASN A 571 -15.41 -30.24 14.42
CA ASN A 571 -16.33 -31.04 15.21
C ASN A 571 -16.50 -32.47 14.68
N ASN A 572 -15.84 -32.81 13.57
CA ASN A 572 -16.07 -34.07 12.85
C ASN A 572 -17.56 -34.29 12.53
N MET A 573 -18.29 -33.20 12.26
CA MET A 573 -19.72 -33.22 12.02
C MET A 573 -20.03 -33.90 10.67
N GLU A 574 -21.02 -34.79 10.65
CA GLU A 574 -21.60 -35.28 9.39
C GLU A 574 -22.37 -34.16 8.69
N ILE A 575 -22.00 -33.85 7.45
CA ILE A 575 -22.58 -32.73 6.69
C ILE A 575 -23.46 -33.18 5.51
N GLY A 576 -23.70 -34.48 5.34
CA GLY A 576 -24.42 -35.02 4.19
C GLY A 576 -23.83 -34.54 2.84
N ALA A 577 -24.69 -34.02 1.96
CA ALA A 577 -24.36 -33.41 0.68
C ALA A 577 -24.18 -31.87 0.75
N SER A 578 -24.02 -31.30 1.95
CA SER A 578 -23.77 -29.85 2.10
C SER A 578 -22.44 -29.45 1.47
N LEU A 579 -22.30 -28.16 1.13
CA LEU A 579 -21.09 -27.64 0.50
C LEU A 579 -19.85 -27.91 1.36
N PHE A 580 -18.83 -28.48 0.72
CA PHE A 580 -17.54 -28.76 1.33
C PHE A 580 -16.43 -28.28 0.41
N ASP A 581 -15.49 -27.54 0.99
CA ASP A 581 -14.34 -27.00 0.29
C ASP A 581 -13.07 -27.70 0.79
N GLU A 582 -12.55 -28.64 0.00
CA GLU A 582 -11.39 -29.45 0.37
C GLU A 582 -10.11 -28.63 0.57
N GLU A 583 -9.89 -27.60 -0.27
CA GLU A 583 -8.73 -26.71 -0.12
C GLU A 583 -8.90 -25.78 1.08
N GLY A 584 -10.12 -25.26 1.27
CA GLY A 584 -10.47 -24.48 2.45
C GLY A 584 -10.33 -25.27 3.76
N ALA A 585 -10.64 -26.56 3.77
CA ALA A 585 -10.54 -27.42 4.95
C ALA A 585 -9.11 -27.49 5.52
N LYS A 586 -8.09 -27.49 4.64
CA LYS A 586 -6.67 -27.60 5.04
C LYS A 586 -6.20 -26.44 5.92
N ILE A 587 -6.85 -25.29 5.84
CA ILE A 587 -6.43 -24.07 6.53
C ILE A 587 -7.33 -23.69 7.72
N VAL A 588 -8.40 -24.45 7.99
CA VAL A 588 -9.36 -24.14 9.06
C VAL A 588 -8.66 -24.04 10.42
N ASN A 589 -7.75 -24.97 10.72
CA ASN A 589 -7.00 -24.97 11.98
C ASN A 589 -6.09 -23.74 12.10
N ASP A 590 -5.47 -23.28 11.00
CA ASP A 590 -4.64 -22.08 10.98
C ASP A 590 -5.48 -20.81 11.24
N ILE A 591 -6.68 -20.74 10.66
CA ILE A 591 -7.63 -19.65 10.91
C ILE A 591 -8.02 -19.60 12.39
N MET A 592 -8.39 -20.75 12.97
CA MET A 592 -8.76 -20.83 14.38
C MET A 592 -7.59 -20.49 15.31
N ALA A 593 -6.38 -20.97 14.98
CA ALA A 593 -5.17 -20.64 15.74
C ALA A 593 -4.88 -19.13 15.71
N LYS A 594 -5.03 -18.47 14.55
CA LYS A 594 -4.88 -17.02 14.43
C LYS A 594 -5.96 -16.26 15.22
N ALA A 595 -7.21 -16.70 15.14
CA ALA A 595 -8.31 -16.10 15.90
C ALA A 595 -8.05 -16.15 17.41
N ASN A 596 -7.65 -17.32 17.93
CA ASN A 596 -7.28 -17.48 19.34
C ASN A 596 -6.10 -16.59 19.73
N LYS A 597 -5.05 -16.54 18.90
CA LYS A 597 -3.88 -15.68 19.12
C LYS A 597 -4.25 -14.21 19.22
N ASN A 598 -5.19 -13.76 18.37
CA ASN A 598 -5.62 -12.36 18.31
C ASN A 598 -6.79 -12.04 19.27
N GLY A 599 -7.25 -13.02 20.06
CA GLY A 599 -8.39 -12.83 20.97
C GLY A 599 -9.73 -12.62 20.26
N VAL A 600 -9.87 -13.09 19.02
CA VAL A 600 -11.10 -12.98 18.22
C VAL A 600 -12.05 -14.11 18.56
N LYS A 601 -13.26 -13.79 19.00
CA LYS A 601 -14.31 -14.78 19.27
C LYS A 601 -15.04 -15.13 17.98
N ILE A 602 -14.96 -16.40 17.57
CA ILE A 602 -15.66 -16.92 16.39
C ILE A 602 -16.96 -17.61 16.81
N THR A 603 -18.06 -17.27 16.14
CA THR A 603 -19.40 -17.85 16.35
C THR A 603 -19.86 -18.60 15.10
N PHE A 604 -20.06 -19.92 15.24
CA PHE A 604 -20.57 -20.80 14.19
C PHE A 604 -22.06 -21.14 14.41
N PRO A 605 -22.78 -21.56 13.35
CA PRO A 605 -24.11 -22.15 13.49
C PRO A 605 -24.05 -23.45 14.31
N VAL A 606 -25.12 -23.72 15.05
CA VAL A 606 -25.28 -24.93 15.90
C VAL A 606 -26.46 -25.82 15.50
N ASP A 607 -27.35 -25.29 14.68
CA ASP A 607 -28.51 -25.95 14.11
C ASP A 607 -28.80 -25.44 12.69
N PHE A 608 -29.50 -26.24 11.91
CA PHE A 608 -29.60 -26.10 10.46
C PHE A 608 -30.98 -26.45 9.94
N VAL A 609 -31.38 -25.76 8.87
CA VAL A 609 -32.50 -26.16 8.01
C VAL A 609 -31.92 -26.99 6.86
N THR A 610 -32.40 -28.22 6.71
CA THR A 610 -31.90 -29.17 5.72
C THR A 610 -32.89 -29.38 4.57
N ALA A 611 -32.37 -29.80 3.42
CA ALA A 611 -33.12 -30.10 2.20
C ALA A 611 -32.68 -31.45 1.62
N ASP A 612 -33.62 -32.21 1.04
CA ASP A 612 -33.33 -33.48 0.36
C ASP A 612 -32.68 -33.30 -1.03
N LYS A 613 -32.75 -32.09 -1.60
CA LYS A 613 -32.12 -31.69 -2.87
C LYS A 613 -31.90 -30.17 -2.91
N PHE A 614 -31.05 -29.70 -3.82
CA PHE A 614 -30.84 -28.27 -4.07
C PHE A 614 -31.93 -27.69 -4.98
N ASP A 615 -33.11 -27.48 -4.42
CA ASP A 615 -34.31 -27.02 -5.14
C ASP A 615 -35.17 -26.13 -4.23
N GLU A 616 -35.80 -25.10 -4.80
CA GLU A 616 -36.69 -24.21 -4.06
C GLU A 616 -37.85 -24.95 -3.37
N ASN A 617 -38.30 -26.07 -3.94
CA ASN A 617 -39.42 -26.88 -3.47
C ASN A 617 -38.95 -28.21 -2.84
N ALA A 618 -37.71 -28.29 -2.36
CA ALA A 618 -37.17 -29.46 -1.67
C ALA A 618 -37.98 -29.79 -0.40
N LYS A 619 -37.94 -31.06 0.03
CA LYS A 619 -38.46 -31.44 1.35
C LYS A 619 -37.53 -30.87 2.41
N VAL A 620 -38.10 -30.21 3.40
CA VAL A 620 -37.36 -29.51 4.46
C VAL A 620 -37.28 -30.35 5.73
N GLY A 621 -36.12 -30.35 6.36
CA GLY A 621 -35.82 -31.01 7.61
C GLY A 621 -35.02 -30.10 8.55
N GLN A 622 -34.58 -30.65 9.68
CA GLN A 622 -33.79 -29.95 10.67
C GLN A 622 -32.64 -30.83 11.14
N ALA A 623 -31.51 -30.21 11.49
CA ALA A 623 -30.34 -30.87 12.04
C ALA A 623 -29.65 -29.98 13.07
N THR A 624 -28.86 -30.59 13.94
CA THR A 624 -27.94 -29.91 14.86
C THR A 624 -26.51 -30.37 14.59
N VAL A 625 -25.51 -29.68 15.13
CA VAL A 625 -24.11 -30.14 15.05
C VAL A 625 -23.96 -31.54 15.65
N ALA A 626 -24.69 -31.84 16.73
CA ALA A 626 -24.63 -33.14 17.39
C ALA A 626 -25.32 -34.26 16.60
N SER A 627 -26.45 -33.96 15.94
CA SER A 627 -27.16 -34.97 15.13
C SER A 627 -26.51 -35.22 13.78
N GLY A 628 -25.73 -34.26 13.27
CA GLY A 628 -25.27 -34.25 11.88
C GLY A 628 -26.41 -33.99 10.88
N VAL A 629 -26.04 -33.78 9.62
CA VAL A 629 -26.95 -33.70 8.47
C VAL A 629 -27.06 -35.10 7.85
N PRO A 630 -28.28 -35.63 7.64
CA PRO A 630 -28.47 -36.98 7.10
C PRO A 630 -27.79 -37.21 5.73
N PRO A 631 -27.38 -38.46 5.43
CA PRO A 631 -26.87 -38.81 4.11
C PRO A 631 -27.85 -38.43 2.98
N GLY A 632 -27.32 -37.81 1.92
CA GLY A 632 -28.11 -37.33 0.78
C GLY A 632 -28.81 -35.98 0.98
N TRP A 633 -28.94 -35.52 2.23
CA TRP A 633 -29.50 -34.20 2.54
C TRP A 633 -28.40 -33.14 2.61
N MET A 634 -28.76 -31.87 2.44
CA MET A 634 -27.84 -30.73 2.55
C MET A 634 -28.44 -29.64 3.42
N ALA A 635 -27.62 -28.96 4.21
CA ALA A 635 -28.02 -27.81 5.00
C ALA A 635 -27.92 -26.53 4.14
N LEU A 636 -29.01 -25.76 4.10
CA LEU A 636 -29.15 -24.59 3.21
C LEU A 636 -29.44 -23.28 3.97
N ASP A 637 -29.76 -23.34 5.26
CA ASP A 637 -29.92 -22.17 6.14
C ASP A 637 -29.60 -22.55 7.59
N CYS A 638 -29.40 -21.56 8.46
CA CYS A 638 -29.23 -21.79 9.89
C CYS A 638 -30.57 -21.90 10.62
N GLY A 639 -30.57 -22.68 11.72
CA GLY A 639 -31.74 -22.93 12.54
C GLY A 639 -32.03 -21.83 13.58
N PRO A 640 -33.15 -21.98 14.32
CA PRO A 640 -33.60 -20.98 15.29
C PRO A 640 -32.63 -20.74 16.47
N GLU A 641 -31.90 -21.74 16.95
CA GLU A 641 -30.94 -21.55 18.05
C GLU A 641 -29.71 -20.77 17.58
N THR A 642 -29.28 -21.00 16.34
CA THR A 642 -28.26 -20.18 15.69
C THR A 642 -28.71 -18.73 15.56
N ASN A 643 -29.95 -18.49 15.13
CA ASN A 643 -30.49 -17.13 15.00
C ASN A 643 -30.45 -16.38 16.34
N LYS A 644 -30.80 -17.05 17.45
CA LYS A 644 -30.68 -16.48 18.80
C LYS A 644 -29.24 -16.13 19.16
N LYS A 645 -28.28 -17.02 18.85
CA LYS A 645 -26.85 -16.77 19.10
C LYS A 645 -26.32 -15.59 18.28
N PHE A 646 -26.66 -15.53 16.99
CA PHE A 646 -26.25 -14.42 16.13
C PHE A 646 -26.85 -13.10 16.62
N ALA A 647 -28.11 -13.09 17.04
CA ALA A 647 -28.75 -11.90 17.61
C ALA A 647 -28.00 -11.37 18.85
N GLN A 648 -27.55 -12.26 19.75
CA GLN A 648 -26.77 -11.86 20.93
C GLN A 648 -25.44 -11.19 20.56
N VAL A 649 -24.73 -11.75 19.58
CA VAL A 649 -23.44 -11.20 19.10
C VAL A 649 -23.65 -9.84 18.42
N VAL A 650 -24.66 -9.74 17.54
CA VAL A 650 -25.02 -8.48 16.88
C VAL A 650 -25.43 -7.41 17.89
N ALA A 651 -26.13 -7.78 18.96
CA ALA A 651 -26.61 -6.84 19.95
C ALA A 651 -25.49 -6.11 20.72
N GLN A 652 -24.30 -6.71 20.80
CA GLN A 652 -23.12 -6.18 21.51
C GLN A 652 -22.22 -5.32 20.63
N ALA A 653 -22.31 -5.47 19.30
CA ALA A 653 -21.44 -4.78 18.35
C ALA A 653 -21.68 -3.27 18.29
N LYS A 654 -20.60 -2.50 18.14
CA LYS A 654 -20.63 -1.05 17.84
C LYS A 654 -20.35 -0.77 16.36
N LEU A 655 -19.67 -1.69 15.70
CA LEU A 655 -19.43 -1.69 14.27
C LEU A 655 -19.65 -3.09 13.71
N ILE A 656 -20.37 -3.19 12.60
CA ILE A 656 -20.63 -4.43 11.88
C ILE A 656 -20.21 -4.27 10.43
N VAL A 657 -19.39 -5.20 9.93
CA VAL A 657 -19.18 -5.42 8.49
C VAL A 657 -19.77 -6.77 8.13
N TRP A 658 -20.73 -6.80 7.22
CA TRP A 658 -21.39 -8.03 6.76
C TRP A 658 -21.12 -8.30 5.28
N ASN A 659 -20.51 -9.45 4.99
CA ASN A 659 -20.27 -9.95 3.64
C ASN A 659 -20.66 -11.43 3.47
N GLY A 660 -21.77 -11.67 2.77
CA GLY A 660 -22.28 -13.00 2.42
C GLY A 660 -23.52 -13.39 3.25
N PRO A 661 -24.63 -13.80 2.60
CA PRO A 661 -25.80 -14.36 3.29
C PRO A 661 -25.45 -15.60 4.14
N VAL A 662 -26.25 -15.89 5.16
CA VAL A 662 -26.04 -17.06 6.06
C VAL A 662 -26.85 -18.30 5.64
N GLY A 663 -27.60 -18.20 4.53
CA GLY A 663 -28.36 -19.28 3.89
C GLY A 663 -28.70 -18.93 2.43
N VAL A 664 -29.41 -19.83 1.74
CA VAL A 664 -29.89 -19.66 0.35
C VAL A 664 -31.12 -18.73 0.34
N PHE A 665 -30.87 -17.44 0.56
CA PHE A 665 -31.90 -16.42 0.80
C PHE A 665 -32.85 -16.17 -0.38
N GLU A 666 -32.47 -16.63 -1.57
CA GLU A 666 -33.28 -16.56 -2.77
C GLU A 666 -34.60 -17.31 -2.59
N TRP A 667 -34.57 -18.43 -1.87
CA TRP A 667 -35.71 -19.33 -1.66
C TRP A 667 -36.31 -19.14 -0.26
N GLU A 668 -37.62 -18.90 -0.18
CA GLU A 668 -38.32 -18.58 1.07
C GLU A 668 -38.10 -19.61 2.19
N ALA A 669 -38.03 -20.91 1.84
CA ALA A 669 -37.78 -21.98 2.80
C ALA A 669 -36.42 -21.89 3.51
N PHE A 670 -35.44 -21.21 2.89
CA PHE A 670 -34.05 -21.13 3.33
C PHE A 670 -33.55 -19.67 3.50
N ALA A 671 -34.49 -18.72 3.62
CA ALA A 671 -34.21 -17.30 3.76
C ALA A 671 -34.34 -16.78 5.19
N LYS A 672 -34.86 -17.59 6.12
CA LYS A 672 -35.26 -17.14 7.46
C LYS A 672 -34.07 -16.73 8.31
N GLY A 673 -32.96 -17.45 8.25
CA GLY A 673 -31.74 -17.11 8.99
C GLY A 673 -31.14 -15.78 8.54
N THR A 674 -31.02 -15.60 7.22
CA THR A 674 -30.53 -14.33 6.65
C THR A 674 -31.47 -13.16 6.94
N LYS A 675 -32.80 -13.37 6.87
CA LYS A 675 -33.79 -12.34 7.22
C LYS A 675 -33.72 -11.95 8.70
N ALA A 676 -33.67 -12.94 9.60
CA ALA A 676 -33.57 -12.70 11.03
C ALA A 676 -32.30 -11.92 11.39
N LEU A 677 -31.17 -12.28 10.76
CA LEU A 677 -29.91 -11.56 10.96
C LEU A 677 -29.99 -10.11 10.46
N MET A 678 -30.62 -9.86 9.31
CA MET A 678 -30.87 -8.52 8.80
C MET A 678 -31.69 -7.68 9.78
N ASP A 679 -32.74 -8.26 10.36
CA ASP A 679 -33.59 -7.57 11.33
C ASP A 679 -32.81 -7.15 12.58
N GLU A 680 -31.88 -7.99 13.06
CA GLU A 680 -31.01 -7.64 14.19
C GLU A 680 -29.98 -6.57 13.82
N VAL A 681 -29.41 -6.61 12.61
CA VAL A 681 -28.50 -5.56 12.12
C VAL A 681 -29.21 -4.21 12.00
N VAL A 682 -30.46 -4.19 11.51
CA VAL A 682 -31.29 -2.97 11.47
C VAL A 682 -31.57 -2.43 12.88
N LYS A 683 -31.91 -3.31 13.84
CA LYS A 683 -32.10 -2.92 15.25
C LYS A 683 -30.80 -2.39 15.86
N ALA A 684 -29.65 -2.99 15.56
CA ALA A 684 -28.35 -2.50 16.01
C ALA A 684 -28.07 -1.09 15.45
N THR A 685 -28.32 -0.88 14.16
CA THR A 685 -28.16 0.43 13.50
C THR A 685 -28.99 1.50 14.18
N SER A 686 -30.25 1.19 14.48
CA SER A 686 -31.18 2.11 15.16
C SER A 686 -30.72 2.53 16.57
N ARG A 687 -29.82 1.76 17.19
CA ARG A 687 -29.20 2.05 18.50
C ARG A 687 -27.82 2.70 18.39
N GLY A 688 -27.42 3.14 17.20
CA GLY A 688 -26.14 3.82 16.95
C GLY A 688 -24.99 2.92 16.53
N CYS A 689 -25.23 1.63 16.25
CA CYS A 689 -24.21 0.76 15.65
C CYS A 689 -23.94 1.18 14.20
N ILE A 690 -22.68 1.29 13.81
CA ILE A 690 -22.34 1.48 12.39
C ILE A 690 -22.48 0.13 11.69
N THR A 691 -23.25 0.07 10.62
CA THR A 691 -23.49 -1.17 9.87
C THR A 691 -23.14 -1.00 8.40
N ILE A 692 -22.17 -1.79 7.93
CA ILE A 692 -21.64 -1.77 6.58
C ILE A 692 -21.96 -3.11 5.92
N ILE A 693 -22.77 -3.07 4.88
CA ILE A 693 -23.13 -4.24 4.08
C ILE A 693 -22.29 -4.24 2.81
N GLY A 694 -21.55 -5.32 2.56
CA GLY A 694 -20.71 -5.49 1.38
C GLY A 694 -20.98 -6.81 0.65
N GLY A 695 -20.72 -6.86 -0.64
CA GLY A 695 -20.96 -8.02 -1.49
C GLY A 695 -22.30 -7.95 -2.23
N GLY A 696 -22.32 -8.45 -3.47
CA GLY A 696 -23.49 -8.34 -4.35
C GLY A 696 -24.73 -9.04 -3.82
N ASP A 697 -24.57 -10.27 -3.30
CA ASP A 697 -25.70 -11.05 -2.78
C ASP A 697 -26.28 -10.42 -1.51
N THR A 698 -25.42 -9.95 -0.58
CA THR A 698 -25.89 -9.32 0.67
C THR A 698 -26.55 -7.97 0.42
N ALA A 699 -26.07 -7.19 -0.54
CA ALA A 699 -26.77 -5.99 -1.00
C ALA A 699 -28.14 -6.32 -1.62
N THR A 700 -28.25 -7.45 -2.33
CA THR A 700 -29.53 -7.94 -2.87
C THR A 700 -30.48 -8.35 -1.74
N CYS A 701 -30.00 -8.87 -0.62
CA CYS A 701 -30.82 -9.09 0.57
C CYS A 701 -31.43 -7.77 1.10
N CYS A 702 -30.65 -6.69 1.15
CA CYS A 702 -31.17 -5.38 1.56
C CYS A 702 -32.30 -4.91 0.64
N ALA A 703 -32.12 -5.04 -0.67
CA ALA A 703 -33.14 -4.69 -1.66
C ALA A 703 -34.40 -5.58 -1.55
N LYS A 704 -34.22 -6.90 -1.37
CA LYS A 704 -35.33 -7.88 -1.22
C LYS A 704 -36.23 -7.53 -0.03
N TRP A 705 -35.66 -6.97 1.04
CA TRP A 705 -36.40 -6.66 2.27
C TRP A 705 -36.52 -5.17 2.59
N ASN A 706 -36.22 -4.30 1.62
CA ASN A 706 -36.30 -2.84 1.74
C ASN A 706 -35.62 -2.33 3.02
N THR A 707 -34.34 -2.65 3.17
CA THR A 707 -33.51 -2.24 4.31
C THR A 707 -32.31 -1.39 3.90
N GLU A 708 -32.17 -0.98 2.64
CA GLU A 708 -31.03 -0.17 2.20
C GLU A 708 -30.88 1.15 2.95
N ASP A 709 -31.99 1.77 3.35
CA ASP A 709 -32.08 3.00 4.13
C ASP A 709 -32.05 2.77 5.66
N LYS A 710 -32.08 1.51 6.10
CA LYS A 710 -32.14 1.11 7.52
C LYS A 710 -30.81 0.65 8.09
N VAL A 711 -29.77 0.61 7.26
CA VAL A 711 -28.38 0.33 7.64
C VAL A 711 -27.52 1.55 7.35
N SER A 712 -26.33 1.67 7.97
CA SER A 712 -25.51 2.86 7.79
C SER A 712 -25.00 2.99 6.35
N HIS A 713 -24.59 1.87 5.74
CA HIS A 713 -24.07 1.86 4.38
C HIS A 713 -24.29 0.50 3.69
N VAL A 714 -24.88 0.53 2.50
CA VAL A 714 -24.88 -0.60 1.56
C VAL A 714 -23.88 -0.28 0.46
N SER A 715 -22.80 -1.05 0.41
CA SER A 715 -21.75 -0.86 -0.59
C SER A 715 -22.22 -1.33 -1.96
N THR A 716 -21.99 -0.48 -2.96
CA THR A 716 -22.27 -0.76 -4.37
C THR A 716 -21.19 -1.65 -5.02
N GLY A 717 -20.03 -1.76 -4.35
CA GLY A 717 -18.83 -2.30 -4.96
C GLY A 717 -18.48 -3.73 -4.58
N GLY A 718 -19.36 -4.71 -4.80
CA GLY A 718 -19.17 -6.11 -4.40
C GLY A 718 -17.71 -6.62 -4.34
N GLY A 719 -17.02 -6.72 -5.48
CA GLY A 719 -15.62 -7.16 -5.52
C GLY A 719 -14.60 -6.12 -5.03
N ALA A 720 -14.87 -4.82 -5.19
CA ALA A 720 -13.99 -3.75 -4.73
C ALA A 720 -13.96 -3.66 -3.19
N SER A 721 -15.13 -3.74 -2.55
CA SER A 721 -15.28 -3.84 -1.10
C SER A 721 -14.51 -5.02 -0.55
N LEU A 722 -14.59 -6.17 -1.22
CA LEU A 722 -13.90 -7.39 -0.81
C LEU A 722 -12.39 -7.18 -0.85
N GLU A 723 -11.84 -6.71 -1.98
CA GLU A 723 -10.39 -6.45 -2.10
C GLU A 723 -9.89 -5.39 -1.12
N LEU A 724 -10.71 -4.38 -0.81
CA LEU A 724 -10.38 -3.36 0.18
C LEU A 724 -10.35 -3.94 1.59
N LEU A 725 -11.30 -4.80 1.96
CA LEU A 725 -11.30 -5.53 3.23
C LEU A 725 -10.15 -6.56 3.31
N GLU A 726 -9.68 -7.07 2.17
CA GLU A 726 -8.43 -7.83 2.02
C GLU A 726 -7.17 -6.94 2.07
N GLY A 727 -7.30 -5.66 2.40
CA GLY A 727 -6.17 -4.74 2.57
C GLY A 727 -5.41 -4.42 1.28
N LYS A 728 -6.00 -4.66 0.11
CA LYS A 728 -5.40 -4.31 -1.18
C LYS A 728 -5.63 -2.82 -1.48
N ILE A 729 -4.68 -2.24 -2.19
CA ILE A 729 -4.82 -0.90 -2.77
C ILE A 729 -5.70 -1.02 -4.02
N LEU A 730 -6.78 -0.26 -4.08
CA LEU A 730 -7.66 -0.21 -5.25
C LEU A 730 -7.05 0.70 -6.33
N PRO A 731 -6.70 0.20 -7.53
CA PRO A 731 -6.05 1.00 -8.58
C PRO A 731 -6.80 2.29 -8.94
N GLY A 732 -8.13 2.24 -9.01
CA GLY A 732 -8.96 3.40 -9.34
C GLY A 732 -9.04 4.46 -8.22
N VAL A 733 -8.71 4.10 -6.98
CA VAL A 733 -8.58 5.05 -5.85
C VAL A 733 -7.17 5.65 -5.83
N ASP A 734 -6.15 4.82 -6.06
CA ASP A 734 -4.75 5.26 -6.12
C ASP A 734 -4.52 6.28 -7.25
N ALA A 735 -5.21 6.11 -8.38
CA ALA A 735 -5.13 7.01 -9.53
C ALA A 735 -5.72 8.42 -9.29
N LEU A 736 -6.48 8.64 -8.22
CA LEU A 736 -7.03 9.95 -7.85
C LEU A 736 -5.93 10.92 -7.40
N SER A 737 -6.16 12.21 -7.62
CA SER A 737 -5.27 13.26 -7.12
C SER A 737 -5.29 13.25 -5.59
N ASN A 738 -4.14 13.53 -4.97
CA ASN A 738 -4.10 13.85 -3.53
C ASN A 738 -4.63 15.28 -3.32
N LEU A 739 -5.14 15.57 -2.12
CA LEU A 739 -5.57 16.90 -1.70
C LEU A 739 -4.40 17.87 -1.52
#